data_AF-A0A928SQ73-F1
#
_entry.id   AF-A0A928SQ73-F1
#
_cell.length_a   1.000
_cell.length_b   1.000
_cell.length_c   1.000
_cell.angle_alpha   90.00
_cell.angle_beta   90.00
_cell.angle_gamma   90.00
#
_symmetry.space_group_name_H-M   'P 1'
#
loop_
_entity.id
_entity.type
_entity.pdbx_description
1 polymer ?
#
loop_
_entity_poly.entity_id
_entity_poly.type
_entity_poly.pdbx_seq_one_letter_code
_entity_poly.pdbx_strand_id
1 'polypeptide(L)'
;MVLPIPDHDESLAALAQQEIKSLREPGVVFRLGSLLGTGAMGIAYFGMRHAPDGKSPVVIKLLKPHYVLQAGETAKLVVDKEATALSRLNSRVPPTPFVVRMIDTGVLPIHYKGRALELPWLALEYVHGGAEGTTLTERVAYSVDKTGHAFDPVRAALAVECMAKGIDAVHEVGVIHRDLTPNNVLCCGFGDSEIFKITDFGLARPIGMNATFGGIVVGTVGYAPPEQAALDDRRIGTWSDVFTFAVDLFFMLTGRGYFPTRNAMDSLALIRAPERTSILESSMLSPELREQPAACAGIDLALRLATSHRPEDRPRTAQMFASMVLPWLKGGPRSRPATSRRIESIAPGAMPKSADDAGWRWTVRHMPGDDHVVRSVAWDGDGRCLAATNEGLRFWNGTGWLEAPMDELPNERGIRFVQRVSAGSWLVGGDQATLASYSADGVSDVVRGPSPEVSFSLASGDFEDLAVVVGEAEGRPPVLYALSSRRWLKPLRLDDVARVSAISRIGDDRWLVVGRRGDGAGFAALYHPLLWQVQMLDIPRVRALLSCAGRSDRRVGVATGSEGLVICVDDAGESHWFLKGKPDLPAAAVDAAGRIWASGAGCIFLRDPSTDRFEPVWQDPAWVTPIVSLFADVGIVIAMGADGGILEGSRTGADAVGSTERAL
;
A
#
# COMPACT_ATOMS: atom_id res chain seq x y z
N MET A 1 34.56 4.69 31.53
CA MET A 1 34.88 3.71 32.59
C MET A 1 34.79 2.35 31.93
N VAL A 2 35.84 1.53 31.97
CA VAL A 2 35.83 0.21 31.31
C VAL A 2 35.28 -0.81 32.29
N LEU A 3 34.19 -1.48 31.94
CA LEU A 3 33.48 -2.39 32.85
C LEU A 3 34.15 -3.79 32.87
N PRO A 4 34.53 -4.33 34.04
CA PRO A 4 35.05 -5.69 34.13
C PRO A 4 33.92 -6.71 34.01
N ILE A 5 34.06 -7.66 33.08
CA ILE A 5 33.13 -8.78 32.90
C ILE A 5 33.80 -10.06 33.40
N PRO A 6 33.17 -10.83 34.31
CA PRO A 6 33.70 -12.12 34.75
C PRO A 6 33.94 -13.06 33.56
N ASP A 7 35.05 -13.81 33.58
CA ASP A 7 35.46 -14.64 32.44
C ASP A 7 34.45 -15.74 32.05
N HIS A 8 33.58 -16.13 32.99
CA HIS A 8 32.52 -17.12 32.82
C HIS A 8 31.16 -16.51 32.45
N ASP A 9 31.02 -15.18 32.46
CA ASP A 9 29.76 -14.50 32.15
C ASP A 9 29.62 -14.25 30.65
N GLU A 10 29.29 -15.31 29.92
CA GLU A 10 29.01 -15.23 28.48
C GLU A 10 27.64 -14.60 28.18
N SER A 11 26.77 -14.53 29.18
CA SER A 11 25.45 -13.88 29.09
C SER A 11 25.48 -12.37 29.30
N LEU A 12 26.65 -11.82 29.66
CA LEU A 12 26.82 -10.42 30.08
C LEU A 12 25.84 -10.01 31.18
N ALA A 13 25.45 -10.92 32.07
CA ALA A 13 24.53 -10.64 33.17
C ALA A 13 25.07 -9.52 34.09
N ALA A 14 26.39 -9.40 34.20
CA ALA A 14 27.09 -8.33 34.93
C ALA A 14 26.82 -6.92 34.39
N LEU A 15 26.32 -6.79 33.15
CA LEU A 15 25.92 -5.50 32.58
C LEU A 15 24.51 -5.07 33.01
N ALA A 16 23.71 -5.93 33.64
CA ALA A 16 22.42 -5.52 34.18
C ALA A 16 22.59 -4.39 35.19
N GLN A 17 21.68 -3.41 35.17
CA GLN A 17 21.70 -2.18 35.97
C GLN A 17 22.84 -1.19 35.67
N GLN A 18 23.71 -1.47 34.69
CA GLN A 18 24.74 -0.52 34.25
C GLN A 18 24.14 0.59 33.39
N GLU A 19 24.82 1.73 33.35
CA GLU A 19 24.44 2.89 32.55
C GLU A 19 25.38 3.10 31.36
N ILE A 20 24.79 3.26 30.18
CA ILE A 20 25.47 3.60 28.93
C ILE A 20 25.11 5.04 28.59
N LYS A 21 26.10 5.91 28.38
CA LYS A 21 25.85 7.29 27.95
C LYS A 21 25.72 7.35 26.44
N SER A 22 24.77 8.15 25.94
CA SER A 22 24.70 8.46 24.52
C SER A 22 25.97 9.20 24.09
N LEU A 23 26.51 8.82 22.94
CA LEU A 23 27.59 9.56 22.28
C LEU A 23 27.06 10.63 21.33
N ARG A 24 25.76 10.59 20.99
CA ARG A 24 25.11 11.49 20.03
C ARG A 24 24.36 12.62 20.72
N GLU A 25 23.71 12.34 21.84
CA GLU A 25 22.84 13.28 22.56
C GLU A 25 23.39 13.57 23.97
N PRO A 26 23.97 14.75 24.22
CA PRO A 26 24.43 15.14 25.55
C PRO A 26 23.30 15.11 26.59
N GLY A 27 23.58 14.50 27.75
CA GLY A 27 22.59 14.38 28.83
C GLY A 27 21.65 13.18 28.72
N VAL A 28 21.80 12.35 27.67
CA VAL A 28 21.04 11.10 27.53
C VAL A 28 21.82 9.92 28.07
N VAL A 29 21.16 9.13 28.91
CA VAL A 29 21.70 7.92 29.56
C VAL A 29 20.73 6.77 29.41
N PHE A 30 21.24 5.60 29.04
CA PHE A 30 20.50 4.35 28.94
C PHE A 30 20.84 3.46 30.11
N ARG A 31 19.86 3.14 30.96
CA ARG A 31 20.03 2.19 32.06
C ARG A 31 19.59 0.80 31.60
N LEU A 32 20.52 -0.15 31.61
CA LEU A 32 20.25 -1.55 31.28
C LEU A 32 19.41 -2.20 32.38
N GLY A 33 18.32 -2.84 31.99
CA GLY A 33 17.40 -3.56 32.86
C GLY A 33 17.57 -5.07 32.75
N SER A 34 16.44 -5.78 32.68
CA SER A 34 16.41 -7.23 32.54
C SER A 34 16.86 -7.68 31.15
N LEU A 35 17.49 -8.85 31.10
CA LEU A 35 17.79 -9.55 29.86
C LEU A 35 16.48 -9.98 29.19
N LEU A 36 16.30 -9.64 27.91
CA LEU A 36 15.15 -10.05 27.11
C LEU A 36 15.44 -11.32 26.30
N GLY A 37 16.67 -11.47 25.80
CA GLY A 37 17.03 -12.62 25.00
C GLY A 37 18.51 -12.64 24.60
N THR A 38 18.97 -13.82 24.19
CA THR A 38 20.32 -14.03 23.66
C THR A 38 20.23 -14.71 22.30
N GLY A 39 20.88 -14.12 21.30
CA GLY A 39 20.98 -14.67 19.94
C GLY A 39 22.38 -15.20 19.64
N ALA A 40 22.61 -15.58 18.38
CA ALA A 40 23.92 -16.05 17.93
C ALA A 40 25.00 -14.95 18.02
N MET A 41 24.68 -13.73 17.56
CA MET A 41 25.64 -12.62 17.47
C MET A 41 25.55 -11.62 18.63
N GLY A 42 24.38 -11.51 19.27
CA GLY A 42 24.10 -10.44 20.22
C GLY A 42 23.20 -10.84 21.38
N ILE A 43 23.01 -9.88 22.28
CA ILE A 43 22.25 -9.96 23.53
C ILE A 43 21.35 -8.73 23.59
N ALA A 44 20.07 -8.92 23.93
CA ALA A 44 19.10 -7.84 24.02
C ALA A 44 18.66 -7.63 25.47
N TYR A 45 18.68 -6.37 25.92
CA TYR A 45 18.21 -5.94 27.23
C TYR A 45 17.00 -5.04 27.08
N PHE A 46 16.05 -5.18 27.99
CA PHE A 46 15.12 -4.10 28.29
C PHE A 46 15.92 -2.99 28.97
N GLY A 47 15.67 -1.75 28.61
CA GLY A 47 16.34 -0.60 29.21
C GLY A 47 15.41 0.59 29.37
N MET A 48 15.89 1.57 30.12
CA MET A 48 15.23 2.87 30.27
C MET A 48 16.15 3.95 29.70
N ARG A 49 15.67 4.69 28.70
CA ARG A 49 16.31 5.93 28.25
C ARG A 49 15.93 7.02 29.23
N HIS A 50 16.92 7.68 29.81
CA HIS A 50 16.80 8.86 30.65
C HIS A 50 17.35 10.04 29.86
N ALA A 51 16.48 10.98 29.53
CA ALA A 51 16.84 12.17 28.76
C ALA A 51 16.20 13.42 29.39
N PRO A 52 16.64 14.63 29.00
CA PRO A 52 16.08 15.87 29.53
C PRO A 52 14.56 16.02 29.32
N ASP A 53 14.03 15.39 28.27
CA ASP A 53 12.61 15.41 27.88
C ASP A 53 11.75 14.33 28.58
N GLY A 54 12.37 13.37 29.27
CA GLY A 54 11.66 12.35 30.04
C GLY A 54 12.35 10.99 30.07
N LYS A 55 11.59 9.99 30.52
CA LYS A 55 12.03 8.60 30.54
C LYS A 55 11.18 7.78 29.58
N SER A 56 11.83 6.93 28.78
CA SER A 56 11.13 6.06 27.83
C SER A 56 11.75 4.66 27.82
N PRO A 57 10.94 3.59 27.74
CA PRO A 57 11.46 2.24 27.62
C PRO A 57 12.12 2.04 26.26
N VAL A 58 13.21 1.26 26.23
CA VAL A 58 13.96 0.92 25.02
C VAL A 58 14.42 -0.53 25.05
N VAL A 59 14.78 -1.06 23.89
CA VAL A 59 15.54 -2.32 23.78
C VAL A 59 16.98 -1.97 23.41
N ILE A 60 17.95 -2.50 24.15
CA ILE A 60 19.38 -2.28 23.89
C ILE A 60 20.00 -3.60 23.48
N LYS A 61 20.38 -3.70 22.20
CA LYS A 61 21.03 -4.86 21.61
C LYS A 61 22.54 -4.63 21.59
N LEU A 62 23.31 -5.54 22.19
CA LEU A 62 24.77 -5.51 22.21
C LEU A 62 25.32 -6.74 21.48
N LEU A 63 26.47 -6.61 20.80
CA LEU A 63 27.18 -7.79 20.30
C LEU A 63 27.89 -8.56 21.42
N LYS A 64 27.98 -9.89 21.26
CA LYS A 64 28.68 -10.75 22.23
C LYS A 64 30.20 -10.56 22.14
N PRO A 65 30.94 -10.60 23.27
CA PRO A 65 32.40 -10.44 23.26
C PRO A 65 33.13 -11.43 22.36
N HIS A 66 32.69 -12.70 22.33
CA HIS A 66 33.31 -13.72 21.47
C HIS A 66 33.12 -13.42 19.98
N TYR A 67 31.96 -12.87 19.61
CA TYR A 67 31.68 -12.50 18.22
C TYR A 67 32.56 -11.32 17.81
N VAL A 68 32.68 -10.30 18.67
CA VAL A 68 33.58 -9.17 18.44
C VAL A 68 35.05 -9.61 18.33
N LEU A 69 35.49 -10.55 19.18
CA LEU A 69 36.85 -11.11 19.13
C LEU A 69 37.11 -11.88 17.83
N GLN A 70 36.12 -12.60 17.29
CA GLN A 70 36.25 -13.39 16.07
C GLN A 70 36.15 -12.52 14.81
N ALA A 71 35.21 -11.57 14.78
CA ALA A 71 34.88 -10.76 13.62
C ALA A 71 35.72 -9.47 13.53
N GLY A 72 36.33 -9.01 14.63
CA GLY A 72 37.15 -7.81 14.67
C GLY A 72 36.37 -6.56 14.20
N GLU A 73 36.97 -5.77 13.32
CA GLU A 73 36.35 -4.55 12.78
C GLU A 73 35.02 -4.79 12.05
N THR A 74 34.81 -6.00 11.52
CA THR A 74 33.55 -6.34 10.84
C THR A 74 32.36 -6.41 11.80
N ALA A 75 32.59 -6.65 13.10
CA ALA A 75 31.53 -6.64 14.10
C ALA A 75 30.85 -5.27 14.21
N LYS A 76 31.65 -4.20 14.23
CA LYS A 76 31.12 -2.83 14.26
C LYS A 76 30.35 -2.48 12.99
N LEU A 77 30.87 -2.92 11.83
CA LEU A 77 30.23 -2.68 10.53
C LEU A 77 28.80 -3.27 10.45
N VAL A 78 28.53 -4.40 11.11
CA VAL A 78 27.19 -5.01 11.14
C VAL A 78 26.19 -4.07 11.83
N VAL A 79 26.54 -3.56 13.02
CA VAL A 79 25.67 -2.65 13.78
C VAL A 79 25.55 -1.29 13.07
N ASP A 80 26.63 -0.77 12.50
CA ASP A 80 26.60 0.51 11.77
C ASP A 80 25.69 0.44 10.53
N LYS A 81 25.66 -0.71 9.83
CA LYS A 81 24.76 -0.95 8.69
C LYS A 81 23.29 -0.99 9.13
N GLU A 82 22.99 -1.75 10.17
CA GLU A 82 21.64 -1.83 10.74
C GLU A 82 21.16 -0.45 11.23
N ALA A 83 22.00 0.28 11.96
CA ALA A 83 21.71 1.64 12.41
C ALA A 83 21.47 2.61 11.25
N THR A 84 22.23 2.49 10.15
CA THR A 84 22.06 3.32 8.95
C THR A 84 20.73 3.04 8.25
N ALA A 85 20.38 1.76 8.07
CA ALA A 85 19.11 1.35 7.47
C ALA A 85 17.92 1.89 8.28
N LEU A 86 17.93 1.68 9.59
CA LEU A 86 16.89 2.16 10.49
C LEU A 86 16.83 3.69 10.57
N SER A 87 17.98 4.38 10.49
CA SER A 87 18.00 5.86 10.48
C SER A 87 17.33 6.42 9.22
N ARG A 88 17.48 5.76 8.06
CA ARG A 88 16.79 6.14 6.83
C ARG A 88 15.28 5.95 6.97
N LEU A 89 14.87 4.84 7.56
CA LEU A 89 13.46 4.54 7.84
C LEU A 89 12.84 5.54 8.81
N ASN A 90 13.55 5.90 9.88
CA ASN A 90 13.13 6.94 10.83
C ASN A 90 12.92 8.31 10.17
N SER A 91 13.65 8.59 9.08
CA SER A 91 13.60 9.86 8.36
C SER A 91 12.61 9.84 7.18
N ARG A 92 11.93 8.71 6.95
CA ARG A 92 10.94 8.55 5.88
C ARG A 92 9.73 9.45 6.10
N VAL A 93 9.21 10.03 5.02
CA VAL A 93 7.97 10.81 5.02
C VAL A 93 7.00 10.22 3.97
N PRO A 94 5.80 9.76 4.37
CA PRO A 94 5.31 9.68 5.74
C PRO A 94 6.05 8.62 6.58
N PRO A 95 6.08 8.76 7.93
CA PRO A 95 6.72 7.78 8.80
C PRO A 95 6.00 6.43 8.69
N THR A 96 6.77 5.34 8.79
CA THR A 96 6.20 3.98 8.84
C THR A 96 6.06 3.50 10.28
N PRO A 97 4.86 3.12 10.74
CA PRO A 97 4.68 2.51 12.05
C PRO A 97 5.03 1.01 12.06
N PHE A 98 5.23 0.39 10.90
CA PHE A 98 5.35 -1.06 10.71
C PHE A 98 6.80 -1.58 10.77
N VAL A 99 7.75 -0.73 11.14
CA VAL A 99 9.15 -1.09 11.36
C VAL A 99 9.59 -0.49 12.69
N VAL A 100 10.42 -1.21 13.45
CA VAL A 100 10.96 -0.70 14.71
C VAL A 100 11.77 0.58 14.50
N ARG A 101 11.58 1.56 15.37
CA ARG A 101 12.35 2.80 15.34
C ARG A 101 13.71 2.64 16.00
N MET A 102 14.76 3.17 15.37
CA MET A 102 16.05 3.34 16.04
C MET A 102 16.02 4.58 16.94
N ILE A 103 16.60 4.46 18.12
CA ILE A 103 16.68 5.53 19.11
C ILE A 103 18.10 6.06 19.18
N ASP A 104 19.09 5.19 19.30
CA ASP A 104 20.51 5.57 19.38
C ASP A 104 21.43 4.38 19.06
N THR A 105 22.73 4.62 18.93
CA THR A 105 23.75 3.57 18.79
C THR A 105 25.11 4.06 19.26
N GLY A 106 25.98 3.14 19.66
CA GLY A 106 27.34 3.47 20.06
C GLY A 106 28.19 2.25 20.36
N VAL A 107 29.23 2.46 21.18
CA VAL A 107 30.14 1.40 21.65
C VAL A 107 30.22 1.41 23.17
N LEU A 108 30.36 0.23 23.78
CA LEU A 108 30.52 0.04 25.21
C LEU A 108 31.90 -0.58 25.50
N PRO A 109 32.84 0.15 26.12
CA PRO A 109 34.13 -0.40 26.52
C PRO A 109 34.01 -1.37 27.70
N ILE A 110 34.51 -2.58 27.54
CA ILE A 110 34.55 -3.64 28.56
C ILE A 110 35.95 -4.27 28.68
N HIS A 111 36.22 -4.91 29.81
CA HIS A 111 37.32 -5.85 29.99
C HIS A 111 36.78 -7.28 30.05
N TYR A 112 37.20 -8.14 29.13
CA TYR A 112 36.77 -9.54 29.04
C TYR A 112 37.96 -10.45 28.76
N LYS A 113 38.19 -11.48 29.60
CA LYS A 113 39.31 -12.43 29.49
C LYS A 113 40.68 -11.73 29.36
N GLY A 114 40.88 -10.70 30.19
CA GLY A 114 42.12 -9.91 30.23
C GLY A 114 42.35 -8.99 29.03
N ARG A 115 41.36 -8.79 28.16
CA ARG A 115 41.44 -7.90 26.99
C ARG A 115 40.43 -6.76 27.09
N ALA A 116 40.84 -5.55 26.68
CA ALA A 116 39.93 -4.44 26.47
C ALA A 116 39.20 -4.64 25.14
N LEU A 117 37.87 -4.56 25.15
CA LEU A 117 37.00 -4.70 23.98
C LEU A 117 35.99 -3.55 23.94
N GLU A 118 35.56 -3.19 22.75
CA GLU A 118 34.43 -2.29 22.54
C GLU A 118 33.27 -3.10 21.96
N LEU A 119 32.16 -3.16 22.70
CA LEU A 119 30.95 -3.82 22.22
C LEU A 119 30.05 -2.81 21.50
N PRO A 120 29.82 -2.95 20.18
CA PRO A 120 28.82 -2.15 19.48
C PRO A 120 27.43 -2.43 20.06
N TRP A 121 26.63 -1.37 20.20
CA TRP A 121 25.25 -1.46 20.69
C TRP A 121 24.30 -0.60 19.87
N LEU A 122 23.03 -1.02 19.86
CA LEU A 122 21.92 -0.36 19.18
C LEU A 122 20.74 -0.25 20.16
N ALA A 123 20.22 0.96 20.34
CA ALA A 123 19.00 1.23 21.09
C ALA A 123 17.82 1.37 20.13
N LEU A 124 16.77 0.59 20.37
CA LEU A 124 15.55 0.52 19.57
C LEU A 124 14.34 0.89 20.44
N GLU A 125 13.23 1.26 19.81
CA GLU A 125 11.96 1.39 20.51
C GLU A 125 11.58 0.08 21.20
N TYR A 126 11.00 0.18 22.39
CA TYR A 126 10.45 -0.98 23.08
C TYR A 126 9.03 -1.24 22.60
N VAL A 127 8.81 -2.43 22.02
CA VAL A 127 7.49 -2.91 21.60
C VAL A 127 6.90 -3.77 22.72
N HIS A 128 5.75 -3.37 23.25
CA HIS A 128 5.08 -4.11 24.31
C HIS A 128 4.04 -5.08 23.74
N GLY A 129 4.33 -6.38 23.86
CA GLY A 129 3.48 -7.46 23.39
C GLY A 129 2.21 -7.74 24.21
N GLY A 130 2.12 -7.22 25.43
CA GLY A 130 1.05 -7.58 26.35
C GLY A 130 1.08 -9.07 26.75
N ALA A 131 -0.06 -9.57 27.20
CA ALA A 131 -0.17 -10.95 27.71
C ALA A 131 -0.09 -12.03 26.63
N GLU A 132 -0.31 -11.67 25.36
CA GLU A 132 -0.29 -12.62 24.24
C GLU A 132 1.12 -12.90 23.69
N GLY A 133 2.13 -12.15 24.16
CA GLY A 133 3.50 -12.25 23.67
C GLY A 133 3.88 -11.11 22.72
N THR A 134 5.18 -10.92 22.60
CA THR A 134 5.80 -9.80 21.87
C THR A 134 6.21 -10.20 20.46
N THR A 135 6.58 -11.44 20.21
CA THR A 135 6.91 -11.93 18.86
C THR A 135 5.71 -12.60 18.19
N LEU A 136 5.71 -12.65 16.86
CA LEU A 136 4.69 -13.39 16.12
C LEU A 136 4.69 -14.88 16.48
N THR A 137 5.86 -15.48 16.76
CA THR A 137 5.98 -16.84 17.31
C THR A 137 5.18 -17.01 18.59
N GLU A 138 5.38 -16.11 19.56
CA GLU A 138 4.69 -16.16 20.85
C GLU A 138 3.18 -15.95 20.67
N ARG A 139 2.77 -15.01 19.80
CA ARG A 139 1.35 -14.73 19.55
C ARG A 139 0.62 -15.88 18.89
N VAL A 140 1.24 -16.53 17.90
CA VAL A 140 0.67 -17.73 17.27
C VAL A 140 0.60 -18.87 18.29
N ALA A 141 1.64 -19.08 19.09
CA ALA A 141 1.62 -20.09 20.15
C ALA A 141 0.53 -19.82 21.20
N TYR A 142 0.37 -18.56 21.61
CA TYR A 142 -0.68 -18.13 22.52
C TYR A 142 -2.07 -18.38 21.92
N SER A 143 -2.28 -18.04 20.65
CA SER A 143 -3.53 -18.33 19.94
C SER A 143 -3.85 -19.82 19.96
N VAL A 144 -2.87 -20.66 19.62
CA VAL A 144 -3.03 -22.13 19.62
C VAL A 144 -3.36 -22.66 21.02
N ASP A 145 -2.69 -22.17 22.07
CA ASP A 145 -2.96 -22.55 23.46
C ASP A 145 -4.37 -22.15 23.92
N LYS A 146 -4.85 -20.95 23.52
CA LYS A 146 -6.15 -20.43 23.97
C LYS A 146 -7.34 -20.89 23.15
N THR A 147 -7.17 -21.09 21.86
CA THR A 147 -8.27 -21.33 20.91
C THR A 147 -8.20 -22.69 20.23
N GLY A 148 -7.05 -23.38 20.31
CA GLY A 148 -6.79 -24.61 19.58
C GLY A 148 -6.35 -24.41 18.12
N HIS A 149 -6.31 -23.17 17.63
CA HIS A 149 -5.88 -22.84 16.27
C HIS A 149 -4.90 -21.66 16.25
N ALA A 150 -4.16 -21.54 15.14
CA ALA A 150 -3.29 -20.41 14.84
C ALA A 150 -4.14 -19.15 14.57
N PHE A 151 -3.64 -18.14 13.85
CA PHE A 151 -4.44 -16.93 13.63
C PHE A 151 -5.70 -17.23 12.82
N ASP A 152 -6.81 -16.63 13.24
CA ASP A 152 -8.03 -16.55 12.43
C ASP A 152 -7.79 -15.65 11.20
N PRO A 153 -8.69 -15.71 10.20
CA PRO A 153 -8.52 -14.98 8.95
C PRO A 153 -8.44 -13.46 9.10
N VAL A 154 -9.18 -12.87 10.04
CA VAL A 154 -9.20 -11.42 10.26
C VAL A 154 -7.86 -10.96 10.82
N ARG A 155 -7.38 -11.64 11.86
CA ARG A 155 -6.08 -11.35 12.46
C ARG A 155 -4.91 -11.59 11.50
N ALA A 156 -4.98 -12.67 10.72
CA ALA A 156 -4.00 -12.94 9.67
C ALA A 156 -3.99 -11.86 8.58
N ALA A 157 -5.17 -11.34 8.19
CA ALA A 157 -5.26 -10.24 7.23
C ALA A 157 -4.60 -8.96 7.77
N LEU A 158 -4.85 -8.60 9.03
CA LEU A 158 -4.22 -7.45 9.68
C LEU A 158 -2.68 -7.58 9.72
N ALA A 159 -2.18 -8.77 10.05
CA ALA A 159 -0.76 -9.07 10.05
C ALA A 159 -0.14 -8.94 8.65
N VAL A 160 -0.80 -9.49 7.63
CA VAL A 160 -0.37 -9.37 6.23
C VAL A 160 -0.30 -7.91 5.79
N GLU A 161 -1.29 -7.09 6.12
CA GLU A 161 -1.29 -5.66 5.75
C GLU A 161 -0.16 -4.89 6.41
N CYS A 162 0.07 -5.11 7.70
CA CYS A 162 1.15 -4.46 8.44
C CYS A 162 2.52 -4.88 7.89
N MET A 163 2.73 -6.19 7.73
CA MET A 163 4.00 -6.74 7.25
C MET A 163 4.30 -6.29 5.82
N ALA A 164 3.32 -6.28 4.92
CA ALA A 164 3.52 -5.81 3.55
C ALA A 164 3.98 -4.34 3.53
N LYS A 165 3.24 -3.45 4.22
CA LYS A 165 3.62 -2.03 4.35
C LYS A 165 5.01 -1.85 4.98
N GLY A 166 5.38 -2.68 5.96
CA GLY A 166 6.69 -2.68 6.58
C GLY A 166 7.81 -3.10 5.62
N ILE A 167 7.63 -4.22 4.91
CA ILE A 167 8.63 -4.78 3.97
C ILE A 167 8.89 -3.79 2.84
N ASP A 168 7.84 -3.25 2.22
CA ASP A 168 8.00 -2.29 1.14
C ASP A 168 8.68 -1.00 1.63
N ALA A 169 8.38 -0.53 2.84
CA ALA A 169 9.10 0.63 3.42
C ALA A 169 10.61 0.35 3.60
N VAL A 170 10.98 -0.88 3.98
CA VAL A 170 12.38 -1.33 4.03
C VAL A 170 13.01 -1.33 2.64
N HIS A 171 12.28 -1.83 1.63
CA HIS A 171 12.76 -1.87 0.25
C HIS A 171 12.93 -0.47 -0.37
N GLU A 172 12.03 0.46 -0.06
CA GLU A 172 12.09 1.86 -0.53
C GLU A 172 13.37 2.59 -0.07
N VAL A 173 13.90 2.28 1.11
CA VAL A 173 15.18 2.85 1.58
C VAL A 173 16.42 2.12 1.05
N GLY A 174 16.22 1.22 0.09
CA GLY A 174 17.26 0.47 -0.61
C GLY A 174 17.84 -0.69 0.20
N VAL A 175 17.06 -1.26 1.11
CA VAL A 175 17.48 -2.34 2.02
C VAL A 175 16.66 -3.60 1.73
N ILE A 176 17.30 -4.77 1.78
CA ILE A 176 16.61 -6.09 1.75
C ILE A 176 16.85 -6.74 3.11
N HIS A 177 15.80 -7.25 3.75
CA HIS A 177 15.84 -7.78 5.11
C HIS A 177 16.67 -9.06 5.23
N ARG A 178 16.45 -10.04 4.33
CA ARG A 178 17.18 -11.34 4.20
C ARG A 178 17.03 -12.34 5.34
N ASP A 179 16.46 -11.95 6.47
CA ASP A 179 16.18 -12.87 7.59
C ASP A 179 14.81 -12.59 8.23
N LEU A 180 13.80 -12.34 7.39
CA LEU A 180 12.44 -12.17 7.90
C LEU A 180 11.92 -13.54 8.38
N THR A 181 11.52 -13.59 9.65
CA THR A 181 10.99 -14.78 10.33
C THR A 181 9.98 -14.36 11.40
N PRO A 182 9.18 -15.27 11.98
CA PRO A 182 8.19 -14.90 12.99
C PRO A 182 8.79 -14.36 14.30
N ASN A 183 10.08 -14.61 14.58
CA ASN A 183 10.76 -14.00 15.72
C ASN A 183 11.18 -12.54 15.46
N ASN A 184 11.27 -12.16 14.19
CA ASN A 184 11.65 -10.82 13.72
C ASN A 184 10.43 -9.96 13.35
N VAL A 185 9.23 -10.41 13.74
CA VAL A 185 7.99 -9.64 13.68
C VAL A 185 7.51 -9.44 15.11
N LEU A 186 7.52 -8.19 15.56
CA LEU A 186 7.05 -7.79 16.88
C LEU A 186 5.60 -7.33 16.81
N CYS A 187 4.80 -7.72 17.78
CA CYS A 187 3.38 -7.44 17.83
C CYS A 187 3.08 -6.53 19.02
N CYS A 188 2.27 -5.50 18.81
CA CYS A 188 1.78 -4.63 19.88
C CYS A 188 0.29 -4.35 19.72
N GLY A 189 -0.39 -4.07 20.84
CA GLY A 189 -1.85 -3.91 20.83
C GLY A 189 -2.59 -5.24 20.73
N PHE A 190 -3.91 -5.17 20.60
CA PHE A 190 -4.84 -6.31 20.50
C PHE A 190 -6.07 -5.92 19.68
N GLY A 191 -6.76 -6.91 19.09
CA GLY A 191 -7.92 -6.67 18.22
C GLY A 191 -7.59 -5.70 17.08
N ASP A 192 -8.49 -4.76 16.82
CA ASP A 192 -8.36 -3.78 15.71
C ASP A 192 -7.21 -2.78 15.90
N SER A 193 -6.65 -2.69 17.11
CA SER A 193 -5.48 -1.86 17.43
C SER A 193 -4.15 -2.61 17.33
N GLU A 194 -4.18 -3.90 16.97
CA GLU A 194 -2.98 -4.72 16.83
C GLU A 194 -2.14 -4.26 15.64
N ILE A 195 -0.84 -4.09 15.87
CA ILE A 195 0.14 -3.68 14.85
C ILE A 195 1.30 -4.66 14.86
N PHE A 196 1.74 -5.05 13.67
CA PHE A 196 2.89 -5.92 13.44
C PHE A 196 4.05 -5.08 12.89
N LYS A 197 5.20 -5.17 13.56
CA LYS A 197 6.40 -4.37 13.30
C LYS A 197 7.58 -5.27 12.95
N ILE A 198 8.25 -4.98 11.85
CA ILE A 198 9.47 -5.68 11.44
C ILE A 198 10.66 -5.19 12.28
N THR A 199 11.51 -6.11 12.70
CA THR A 199 12.73 -5.85 13.47
C THR A 199 13.90 -6.72 13.01
N ASP A 200 15.09 -6.42 13.53
CA ASP A 200 16.33 -7.20 13.36
C ASP A 200 16.82 -7.32 11.91
N PHE A 201 17.47 -6.26 11.45
CA PHE A 201 18.09 -6.17 10.12
C PHE A 201 19.52 -6.74 10.12
N GLY A 202 19.85 -7.65 11.05
CA GLY A 202 21.22 -8.10 11.30
C GLY A 202 21.95 -8.73 10.10
N LEU A 203 21.23 -9.05 9.02
CA LEU A 203 21.76 -9.53 7.75
C LEU A 203 21.45 -8.61 6.56
N ALA A 204 20.78 -7.50 6.79
CA ALA A 204 20.31 -6.60 5.76
C ALA A 204 21.47 -5.86 5.10
N ARG A 205 21.38 -5.71 3.77
CA ARG A 205 22.42 -5.05 2.97
C ARG A 205 21.81 -4.03 2.02
N PRO A 206 22.50 -2.90 1.78
CA PRO A 206 22.14 -1.98 0.71
C PRO A 206 22.18 -2.70 -0.64
N ILE A 207 21.22 -2.40 -1.51
CA ILE A 207 21.20 -2.91 -2.89
C ILE A 207 22.49 -2.48 -3.59
N GLY A 208 23.23 -3.43 -4.17
CA GLY A 208 24.41 -3.15 -5.02
C GLY A 208 25.79 -3.18 -4.34
N MET A 209 25.93 -3.47 -3.04
CA MET A 209 27.26 -3.66 -2.43
C MET A 209 27.76 -5.12 -2.56
N ASN A 210 28.85 -5.32 -3.31
CA ASN A 210 29.57 -6.60 -3.40
C ASN A 210 30.68 -6.70 -2.34
N ALA A 211 30.62 -7.68 -1.43
CA ALA A 211 31.80 -8.22 -0.75
C ALA A 211 31.51 -9.57 -0.05
N THR A 212 32.39 -10.53 -0.34
CA THR A 212 32.51 -11.89 0.22
C THR A 212 32.60 -11.89 1.74
N PHE A 213 31.53 -12.31 2.42
CA PHE A 213 31.63 -12.90 3.75
C PHE A 213 31.66 -14.42 3.55
N GLY A 214 32.80 -15.03 3.87
CA GLY A 214 33.15 -16.38 3.43
C GLY A 214 32.08 -17.43 3.72
N GLY A 215 31.55 -18.04 2.66
CA GLY A 215 31.09 -19.44 2.59
C GLY A 215 29.99 -19.94 3.54
N ILE A 216 29.49 -19.14 4.47
CA ILE A 216 28.45 -19.56 5.42
C ILE A 216 27.08 -19.30 4.79
N VAL A 217 26.22 -20.32 4.75
CA VAL A 217 24.82 -20.20 4.36
C VAL A 217 24.15 -19.16 5.28
N VAL A 218 23.71 -18.05 4.71
CA VAL A 218 23.08 -16.95 5.45
C VAL A 218 21.57 -17.19 5.47
N GLY A 219 20.92 -17.09 6.64
CA GLY A 219 19.47 -17.17 6.83
C GLY A 219 18.98 -18.42 7.58
N THR A 220 17.75 -18.34 8.08
CA THR A 220 17.14 -19.43 8.86
C THR A 220 16.71 -20.59 7.95
N VAL A 221 17.20 -21.81 8.21
CA VAL A 221 16.83 -23.01 7.44
C VAL A 221 15.32 -23.22 7.48
N GLY A 222 14.71 -23.49 6.32
CA GLY A 222 13.26 -23.62 6.18
C GLY A 222 12.53 -22.29 5.91
N TYR A 223 13.22 -21.16 6.03
CA TYR A 223 12.72 -19.82 5.68
C TYR A 223 13.50 -19.20 4.52
N ALA A 224 14.82 -19.41 4.47
CA ALA A 224 15.69 -18.77 3.49
C ALA A 224 15.34 -19.18 2.04
N PRO A 225 15.25 -18.23 1.10
CA PRO A 225 14.99 -18.54 -0.30
C PRO A 225 16.23 -19.17 -0.97
N PRO A 226 16.06 -19.97 -2.04
CA PRO A 226 17.16 -20.71 -2.68
C PRO A 226 18.35 -19.86 -3.13
N GLU A 227 18.08 -18.65 -3.62
CA GLU A 227 19.12 -17.72 -4.07
C GLU A 227 20.00 -17.19 -2.92
N GLN A 228 19.53 -17.23 -1.68
CA GLN A 228 20.32 -16.79 -0.52
C GLN A 228 21.35 -17.84 -0.08
N ALA A 229 21.11 -19.11 -0.41
CA ALA A 229 22.10 -20.18 -0.27
C ALA A 229 23.13 -20.17 -1.41
N ALA A 230 22.82 -19.54 -2.54
CA ALA A 230 23.80 -19.33 -3.60
C ALA A 230 24.73 -18.18 -3.17
N LEU A 231 26.04 -18.41 -3.11
CA LEU A 231 27.06 -17.44 -2.70
C LEU A 231 27.19 -16.21 -3.65
N ASP A 232 26.19 -15.95 -4.49
CA ASP A 232 26.10 -14.83 -5.42
C ASP A 232 25.03 -13.83 -4.96
N ASP A 233 25.47 -12.82 -4.21
CA ASP A 233 24.64 -11.73 -3.69
C ASP A 233 23.87 -10.96 -4.78
N ARG A 234 24.26 -11.05 -6.06
CA ARG A 234 23.56 -10.38 -7.18
C ARG A 234 22.18 -10.96 -7.47
N ARG A 235 21.90 -12.16 -6.94
CA ARG A 235 20.63 -12.88 -7.16
C ARG A 235 19.60 -12.58 -6.07
N ILE A 236 20.00 -11.89 -5.00
CA ILE A 236 19.13 -11.51 -3.88
C ILE A 236 18.49 -10.16 -4.18
N GLY A 237 17.16 -10.08 -4.06
CA GLY A 237 16.38 -8.88 -4.35
C GLY A 237 15.18 -8.75 -3.41
N THR A 238 14.28 -7.82 -3.70
CA THR A 238 13.03 -7.61 -2.94
C THR A 238 12.17 -8.89 -2.89
N TRP A 239 12.18 -9.68 -3.97
CA TRP A 239 11.52 -10.99 -4.07
C TRP A 239 12.03 -12.05 -3.09
N SER A 240 13.21 -11.85 -2.49
CA SER A 240 13.74 -12.73 -1.46
C SER A 240 12.98 -12.53 -0.15
N ASP A 241 12.63 -11.30 0.20
CA ASP A 241 11.80 -11.02 1.38
C ASP A 241 10.33 -11.41 1.15
N VAL A 242 9.84 -11.35 -0.09
CA VAL A 242 8.50 -11.87 -0.47
C VAL A 242 8.41 -13.38 -0.22
N PHE A 243 9.47 -14.13 -0.50
CA PHE A 243 9.53 -15.56 -0.21
C PHE A 243 9.37 -15.82 1.29
N THR A 244 10.19 -15.15 2.13
CA THR A 244 10.12 -15.31 3.58
C THR A 244 8.77 -14.84 4.15
N PHE A 245 8.18 -13.79 3.58
CA PHE A 245 6.86 -13.31 3.99
C PHE A 245 5.75 -14.33 3.70
N ALA A 246 5.85 -15.06 2.59
CA ALA A 246 4.92 -16.16 2.32
C ALA A 246 5.10 -17.33 3.29
N VAL A 247 6.34 -17.66 3.67
CA VAL A 247 6.61 -18.66 4.72
C VAL A 247 6.01 -18.23 6.06
N ASP A 248 6.14 -16.94 6.42
CA ASP A 248 5.52 -16.38 7.62
C ASP A 248 4.00 -16.44 7.57
N LEU A 249 3.36 -16.15 6.43
CA LEU A 249 1.91 -16.30 6.28
C LEU A 249 1.45 -17.74 6.51
N PHE A 250 2.16 -18.73 5.94
CA PHE A 250 1.84 -20.12 6.22
C PHE A 250 1.96 -20.43 7.72
N PHE A 251 3.00 -19.92 8.39
CA PHE A 251 3.15 -20.07 9.84
C PHE A 251 2.01 -19.42 10.62
N MET A 252 1.58 -18.20 10.26
CA MET A 252 0.46 -17.51 10.89
C MET A 252 -0.84 -18.30 10.83
N LEU A 253 -1.10 -18.98 9.70
CA LEU A 253 -2.33 -19.73 9.47
C LEU A 253 -2.29 -21.16 10.03
N THR A 254 -1.10 -21.72 10.23
CA THR A 254 -0.96 -23.16 10.51
C THR A 254 -0.20 -23.48 11.79
N GLY A 255 0.49 -22.52 12.40
CA GLY A 255 1.41 -22.72 13.52
C GLY A 255 2.64 -23.58 13.19
N ARG A 256 2.86 -23.91 11.91
CA ARG A 256 3.91 -24.84 11.44
C ARG A 256 4.80 -24.16 10.41
N GLY A 257 6.06 -24.58 10.36
CA GLY A 257 6.98 -24.12 9.30
C GLY A 257 6.60 -24.71 7.95
N TYR A 258 6.64 -23.89 6.89
CA TYR A 258 6.23 -24.33 5.55
C TYR A 258 7.19 -25.35 4.94
N PHE A 259 8.49 -25.23 5.25
CA PHE A 259 9.52 -26.19 4.90
C PHE A 259 10.18 -26.73 6.17
N PRO A 260 9.56 -27.72 6.86
CA PRO A 260 9.94 -28.14 8.21
C PRO A 260 11.18 -29.05 8.17
N THR A 261 12.36 -28.46 7.97
CA THR A 261 13.64 -29.19 7.96
C THR A 261 14.71 -28.40 8.69
N ARG A 262 15.72 -29.13 9.18
CA ARG A 262 16.94 -28.56 9.77
C ARG A 262 18.14 -28.62 8.83
N ASN A 263 17.95 -29.14 7.62
CA ASN A 263 18.98 -29.29 6.60
C ASN A 263 18.67 -28.40 5.38
N ALA A 264 19.63 -27.56 5.00
CA ALA A 264 19.49 -26.64 3.86
C ALA A 264 19.28 -27.35 2.52
N MET A 265 19.90 -28.53 2.32
CA MET A 265 19.72 -29.32 1.09
C MET A 265 18.31 -29.89 0.98
N ASP A 266 17.77 -30.39 2.10
CA ASP A 266 16.40 -30.90 2.15
C ASP A 266 15.39 -29.76 1.95
N SER A 267 15.70 -28.56 2.46
CA SER A 267 14.88 -27.35 2.26
C SER A 267 14.79 -27.01 0.77
N LEU A 268 15.91 -27.04 0.06
CA LEU A 268 15.93 -26.81 -1.39
C LEU A 268 15.14 -27.90 -2.15
N ALA A 269 15.22 -29.16 -1.72
CA ALA A 269 14.44 -30.24 -2.31
C ALA A 269 12.93 -30.01 -2.13
N LEU A 270 12.49 -29.62 -0.94
CA LEU A 270 11.09 -29.27 -0.67
C LEU A 270 10.63 -28.05 -1.48
N ILE A 271 11.47 -27.03 -1.62
CA ILE A 271 11.16 -25.84 -2.45
C ILE A 271 11.09 -26.20 -3.94
N ARG A 272 11.80 -27.23 -4.41
CA ARG A 272 11.73 -27.67 -5.82
C ARG A 272 10.66 -28.71 -6.09
N ALA A 273 10.01 -29.25 -5.05
CA ALA A 273 8.97 -30.25 -5.22
C ALA A 273 7.80 -29.69 -6.05
N PRO A 274 7.14 -30.51 -6.89
CA PRO A 274 5.98 -30.07 -7.66
C PRO A 274 4.73 -29.87 -6.78
N GLU A 275 4.67 -30.55 -5.64
CA GLU A 275 3.59 -30.44 -4.67
C GLU A 275 4.02 -29.58 -3.48
N ARG A 276 3.06 -28.91 -2.85
CA ARG A 276 3.23 -28.08 -1.65
C ARG A 276 2.23 -28.54 -0.60
N THR A 277 2.63 -28.51 0.66
CA THR A 277 1.73 -28.72 1.80
C THR A 277 0.62 -27.68 1.74
N SER A 278 -0.63 -28.13 1.74
CA SER A 278 -1.79 -27.24 1.82
C SER A 278 -1.99 -26.76 3.26
N ILE A 279 -2.48 -25.53 3.43
CA ILE A 279 -2.88 -25.04 4.76
C ILE A 279 -3.99 -25.92 5.39
N LEU A 280 -4.80 -26.61 4.58
CA LEU A 280 -5.87 -27.53 5.03
C LEU A 280 -5.33 -28.75 5.79
N GLU A 281 -4.08 -29.15 5.53
CA GLU A 281 -3.44 -30.29 6.18
C GLU A 281 -3.09 -30.00 7.65
N SER A 282 -2.98 -28.73 8.05
CA SER A 282 -2.71 -28.39 9.44
C SER A 282 -3.96 -28.56 10.29
N SER A 283 -3.85 -29.27 11.42
CA SER A 283 -4.91 -29.33 12.43
C SER A 283 -5.14 -27.99 13.15
N MET A 284 -4.18 -27.06 13.06
CA MET A 284 -4.23 -25.75 13.71
C MET A 284 -4.81 -24.66 12.81
N LEU A 285 -5.25 -24.97 11.59
CA LEU A 285 -5.98 -24.02 10.75
C LEU A 285 -7.34 -23.69 11.41
N SER A 286 -7.64 -22.40 11.52
CA SER A 286 -8.91 -21.89 12.08
C SER A 286 -10.13 -22.57 11.42
N PRO A 287 -11.17 -22.96 12.18
CA PRO A 287 -12.39 -23.53 11.62
C PRO A 287 -13.02 -22.68 10.50
N GLU A 288 -13.05 -21.36 10.67
CA GLU A 288 -13.65 -20.39 9.76
C GLU A 288 -13.02 -20.44 8.35
N LEU A 289 -11.70 -20.62 8.28
CA LEU A 289 -10.97 -20.75 7.02
C LEU A 289 -11.08 -22.16 6.45
N ARG A 290 -11.06 -23.19 7.32
CA ARG A 290 -11.20 -24.59 6.93
C ARG A 290 -12.54 -24.86 6.23
N GLU A 291 -13.60 -24.18 6.67
CA GLU A 291 -14.93 -24.23 6.06
C GLU A 291 -15.01 -23.55 4.68
N GLN A 292 -13.92 -22.91 4.23
CA GLN A 292 -13.82 -22.24 2.93
C GLN A 292 -12.71 -22.87 2.05
N PRO A 293 -12.96 -24.03 1.43
CA PRO A 293 -11.95 -24.71 0.60
C PRO A 293 -11.42 -23.86 -0.56
N ALA A 294 -12.26 -23.00 -1.13
CA ALA A 294 -11.84 -22.08 -2.19
C ALA A 294 -10.84 -21.03 -1.68
N ALA A 295 -11.06 -20.50 -0.47
CA ALA A 295 -10.12 -19.59 0.18
C ALA A 295 -8.79 -20.27 0.48
N CYS A 296 -8.84 -21.51 0.99
CA CYS A 296 -7.64 -22.29 1.23
C CYS A 296 -6.85 -22.55 -0.07
N ALA A 297 -7.51 -22.94 -1.15
CA ALA A 297 -6.87 -23.17 -2.44
C ALA A 297 -6.27 -21.87 -3.03
N GLY A 298 -6.96 -20.74 -2.87
CA GLY A 298 -6.46 -19.42 -3.29
C GLY A 298 -5.20 -19.00 -2.52
N ILE A 299 -5.19 -19.19 -1.20
CA ILE A 299 -4.03 -18.93 -0.35
C ILE A 299 -2.87 -19.88 -0.70
N ASP A 300 -3.13 -21.18 -0.86
CA ASP A 300 -2.10 -22.17 -1.24
C ASP A 300 -1.46 -21.83 -2.59
N LEU A 301 -2.23 -21.36 -3.56
CA LEU A 301 -1.71 -20.90 -4.85
C LEU A 301 -0.80 -19.68 -4.68
N ALA A 302 -1.21 -18.69 -3.89
CA ALA A 302 -0.41 -17.51 -3.63
C ALA A 302 0.90 -17.85 -2.90
N LEU A 303 0.83 -18.72 -1.89
CA LEU A 303 1.99 -19.25 -1.17
C LEU A 303 2.94 -19.98 -2.12
N ARG A 304 2.42 -20.81 -3.02
CA ARG A 304 3.23 -21.52 -4.02
C ARG A 304 3.93 -20.58 -4.99
N LEU A 305 3.26 -19.54 -5.46
CA LEU A 305 3.82 -18.54 -6.37
C LEU A 305 4.93 -17.73 -5.67
N ALA A 306 4.66 -17.20 -4.48
CA ALA A 306 5.63 -16.44 -3.70
C ALA A 306 6.82 -17.28 -3.23
N THR A 307 6.65 -18.59 -3.06
CA THR A 307 7.72 -19.54 -2.74
C THR A 307 8.26 -20.31 -3.94
N SER A 308 8.12 -19.78 -5.16
CA SER A 308 8.72 -20.39 -6.35
C SER A 308 10.26 -20.44 -6.22
N HIS A 309 10.86 -21.56 -6.66
CA HIS A 309 12.31 -21.70 -6.69
C HIS A 309 13.00 -20.73 -7.65
N ARG A 310 12.25 -20.16 -8.62
CA ARG A 310 12.71 -19.14 -9.56
C ARG A 310 12.24 -17.76 -9.10
N PRO A 311 13.15 -16.83 -8.79
CA PRO A 311 12.80 -15.46 -8.39
C PRO A 311 11.83 -14.74 -9.33
N GLU A 312 11.93 -14.97 -10.63
CA GLU A 312 11.14 -14.32 -11.66
C GLU A 312 9.65 -14.70 -11.67
N ASP A 313 9.30 -15.84 -11.09
CA ASP A 313 7.92 -16.33 -10.99
C ASP A 313 7.20 -15.80 -9.74
N ARG A 314 7.93 -15.13 -8.83
CA ARG A 314 7.39 -14.60 -7.58
C ARG A 314 6.77 -13.23 -7.77
N PRO A 315 5.83 -12.83 -6.90
CA PRO A 315 5.46 -11.42 -6.78
C PRO A 315 6.69 -10.55 -6.50
N ARG A 316 6.76 -9.38 -7.14
CA ARG A 316 7.91 -8.47 -7.07
C ARG A 316 7.97 -7.63 -5.80
N THR A 317 6.82 -7.37 -5.17
CA THR A 317 6.68 -6.58 -3.95
C THR A 317 5.87 -7.33 -2.91
N ALA A 318 6.02 -6.97 -1.64
CA ALA A 318 5.23 -7.58 -0.57
C ALA A 318 3.75 -7.22 -0.73
N GLN A 319 3.45 -6.03 -1.27
CA GLN A 319 2.10 -5.54 -1.54
C GLN A 319 1.40 -6.41 -2.56
N MET A 320 2.11 -6.83 -3.62
CA MET A 320 1.54 -7.70 -4.64
C MET A 320 1.27 -9.11 -4.10
N PHE A 321 2.09 -9.62 -3.19
CA PHE A 321 1.77 -10.87 -2.51
C PHE A 321 0.59 -10.73 -1.55
N ALA A 322 0.53 -9.64 -0.77
CA ALA A 322 -0.59 -9.34 0.13
C ALA A 322 -1.92 -9.24 -0.62
N SER A 323 -1.94 -8.57 -1.78
CA SER A 323 -3.15 -8.41 -2.59
C SER A 323 -3.70 -9.75 -3.09
N MET A 324 -2.85 -10.78 -3.26
CA MET A 324 -3.27 -12.13 -3.66
C MET A 324 -3.96 -12.91 -2.53
N VAL A 325 -3.63 -12.64 -1.26
CA VAL A 325 -4.10 -13.43 -0.10
C VAL A 325 -5.21 -12.74 0.69
N LEU A 326 -5.19 -11.40 0.77
CA LEU A 326 -6.14 -10.62 1.58
C LEU A 326 -7.62 -10.85 1.21
N PRO A 327 -8.03 -11.00 -0.06
CA PRO A 327 -9.42 -11.29 -0.40
C PRO A 327 -9.95 -12.60 0.21
N TRP A 328 -9.09 -13.61 0.34
CA TRP A 328 -9.45 -14.91 0.91
C TRP A 328 -9.50 -14.84 2.44
N LEU A 329 -8.61 -14.06 3.06
CA LEU A 329 -8.55 -13.88 4.51
C LEU A 329 -9.70 -12.98 5.04
N LYS A 330 -10.13 -11.98 4.29
CA LYS A 330 -11.24 -11.08 4.69
C LYS A 330 -12.65 -11.65 4.36
N GLY A 331 -12.73 -12.90 3.91
CA GLY A 331 -14.01 -13.60 3.72
C GLY A 331 -14.62 -13.49 2.33
N GLY A 332 -13.94 -13.97 1.29
CA GLY A 332 -14.56 -14.31 0.00
C GLY A 332 -14.02 -15.63 -0.57
N PRO A 333 -14.79 -16.44 -1.32
CA PRO A 333 -16.17 -16.31 -1.80
C PRO A 333 -17.13 -17.32 -1.14
N ARG A 334 -18.32 -16.87 -0.72
CA ARG A 334 -19.42 -17.77 -0.36
C ARG A 334 -19.82 -18.60 -1.59
N SER A 335 -19.56 -19.90 -1.55
CA SER A 335 -20.17 -20.87 -2.45
C SER A 335 -21.69 -20.81 -2.31
N ARG A 336 -22.41 -20.52 -3.39
CA ARG A 336 -23.82 -20.87 -3.55
C ARG A 336 -23.96 -21.88 -4.70
N PRO A 337 -24.93 -22.80 -4.59
CA PRO A 337 -24.87 -24.11 -5.24
C PRO A 337 -25.03 -24.00 -6.75
N ALA A 338 -24.42 -24.97 -7.43
CA ALA A 338 -24.52 -25.19 -8.86
C ALA A 338 -25.99 -25.22 -9.33
N THR A 339 -26.43 -24.18 -10.03
CA THR A 339 -27.50 -24.31 -11.01
C THR A 339 -26.85 -24.49 -12.37
N SER A 340 -26.67 -25.74 -12.74
CA SER A 340 -26.36 -26.18 -14.09
C SER A 340 -27.50 -25.78 -15.04
N ARG A 341 -27.37 -24.60 -15.66
CA ARG A 341 -27.86 -24.44 -17.03
C ARG A 341 -26.69 -24.60 -17.96
N ARG A 342 -26.63 -25.82 -18.52
CA ARG A 342 -25.92 -26.20 -19.73
C ARG A 342 -26.07 -25.07 -20.76
N ILE A 343 -25.00 -24.34 -21.03
CA ILE A 343 -24.82 -23.64 -22.30
C ILE A 343 -23.69 -24.37 -22.99
N GLU A 344 -24.03 -24.84 -24.18
CA GLU A 344 -23.23 -25.70 -25.02
C GLU A 344 -21.88 -25.08 -25.38
N SER A 345 -20.91 -25.98 -25.55
CA SER A 345 -19.57 -25.72 -26.07
C SER A 345 -19.59 -24.82 -27.31
N ILE A 346 -19.02 -23.63 -27.20
CA ILE A 346 -18.49 -22.88 -28.34
C ILE A 346 -16.96 -22.88 -28.20
N ALA A 347 -16.31 -23.45 -29.21
CA ALA A 347 -14.86 -23.48 -29.36
C ALA A 347 -14.26 -22.06 -29.28
N PRO A 348 -12.97 -21.91 -28.91
CA PRO A 348 -12.31 -20.61 -28.88
C PRO A 348 -12.19 -20.05 -30.31
N GLY A 349 -13.13 -19.19 -30.67
CA GLY A 349 -13.03 -18.33 -31.85
C GLY A 349 -11.96 -17.27 -31.58
N ALA A 350 -10.96 -17.23 -32.46
CA ALA A 350 -9.85 -16.29 -32.41
C ALA A 350 -10.33 -14.84 -32.24
N MET A 351 -9.79 -14.15 -31.24
CA MET A 351 -9.89 -12.70 -31.11
C MET A 351 -9.13 -12.00 -32.24
N PRO A 352 -9.67 -10.95 -32.86
CA PRO A 352 -8.94 -10.14 -33.82
C PRO A 352 -7.85 -9.32 -33.11
N LYS A 353 -6.63 -9.39 -33.65
CA LYS A 353 -5.52 -8.50 -33.32
C LYS A 353 -5.70 -7.13 -34.00
N SER A 354 -5.56 -6.04 -33.25
CA SER A 354 -4.87 -4.78 -33.61
C SER A 354 -5.17 -3.71 -32.54
N ALA A 355 -4.27 -2.81 -32.13
CA ALA A 355 -3.07 -2.31 -32.78
C ALA A 355 -1.80 -2.47 -31.90
N ASP A 356 -0.83 -3.20 -32.45
CA ASP A 356 0.57 -3.15 -32.06
C ASP A 356 1.15 -1.80 -32.53
N ASP A 357 1.54 -0.92 -31.60
CA ASP A 357 2.74 -0.04 -31.68
C ASP A 357 2.90 0.94 -30.51
N ALA A 358 1.97 1.04 -29.55
CA ALA A 358 2.11 1.99 -28.42
C ALA A 358 2.83 1.41 -27.17
N GLY A 359 3.33 0.18 -27.22
CA GLY A 359 3.95 -0.50 -26.06
C GLY A 359 2.98 -0.83 -24.92
N TRP A 360 1.67 -0.74 -25.15
CA TRP A 360 0.62 -1.09 -24.18
C TRP A 360 -0.14 -2.35 -24.61
N ARG A 361 -0.34 -3.27 -23.67
CA ARG A 361 -1.19 -4.45 -23.80
C ARG A 361 -2.47 -4.23 -23.01
N TRP A 362 -3.60 -4.33 -23.70
CA TRP A 362 -4.93 -4.11 -23.14
C TRP A 362 -5.67 -5.42 -22.94
N THR A 363 -6.35 -5.54 -21.80
CA THR A 363 -7.13 -6.72 -21.40
C THR A 363 -8.48 -6.25 -20.89
N VAL A 364 -9.56 -6.75 -21.47
CA VAL A 364 -10.91 -6.56 -20.92
C VAL A 364 -11.04 -7.43 -19.67
N ARG A 365 -11.21 -6.80 -18.51
CA ARG A 365 -11.37 -7.46 -17.21
C ARG A 365 -12.83 -7.77 -16.90
N HIS A 366 -13.74 -6.92 -17.36
CA HIS A 366 -15.19 -7.11 -17.25
C HIS A 366 -15.87 -6.60 -18.51
N MET A 367 -16.79 -7.38 -19.08
CA MET A 367 -17.48 -6.98 -20.30
C MET A 367 -18.49 -5.85 -20.02
N PRO A 368 -18.69 -4.92 -20.97
CA PRO A 368 -19.77 -3.94 -20.89
C PRO A 368 -21.15 -4.60 -20.93
N GLY A 369 -22.15 -4.00 -20.30
CA GLY A 369 -23.55 -4.43 -20.35
C GLY A 369 -24.13 -5.02 -19.07
N ASP A 370 -23.55 -4.72 -17.91
CA ASP A 370 -24.15 -5.02 -16.60
C ASP A 370 -25.40 -4.14 -16.37
N ASP A 371 -26.33 -4.56 -15.52
CA ASP A 371 -27.52 -3.77 -15.14
C ASP A 371 -27.16 -2.53 -14.27
N HIS A 372 -25.89 -2.38 -13.92
CA HIS A 372 -25.38 -1.31 -13.07
C HIS A 372 -25.01 -0.06 -13.87
N VAL A 373 -25.60 1.08 -13.47
CA VAL A 373 -25.21 2.41 -13.98
C VAL A 373 -24.24 3.03 -12.99
N VAL A 374 -22.97 3.13 -13.38
CA VAL A 374 -21.89 3.68 -12.55
C VAL A 374 -21.97 5.21 -12.51
N ARG A 375 -22.06 5.79 -11.30
CA ARG A 375 -22.13 7.25 -11.06
C ARG A 375 -20.78 7.83 -10.66
N SER A 376 -20.04 7.13 -9.81
CA SER A 376 -18.74 7.58 -9.29
C SER A 376 -17.91 6.36 -8.92
N VAL A 377 -16.59 6.47 -9.07
CA VAL A 377 -15.65 5.37 -8.80
C VAL A 377 -14.42 5.92 -8.10
N ALA A 378 -13.93 5.19 -7.11
CA ALA A 378 -12.70 5.49 -6.40
C ALA A 378 -11.78 4.26 -6.38
N TRP A 379 -10.80 4.29 -7.29
CA TRP A 379 -9.81 3.23 -7.46
C TRP A 379 -8.76 3.21 -6.35
N ASP A 380 -8.33 2.01 -5.97
CA ASP A 380 -7.09 1.81 -5.24
C ASP A 380 -5.90 1.58 -6.19
N GLY A 381 -4.69 1.48 -5.62
CA GLY A 381 -3.47 1.27 -6.41
C GLY A 381 -3.35 -0.13 -7.00
N ASP A 382 -4.21 -1.06 -6.59
CA ASP A 382 -4.19 -2.48 -6.96
C ASP A 382 -5.28 -2.81 -8.01
N GLY A 383 -5.98 -1.80 -8.52
CA GLY A 383 -7.02 -1.96 -9.54
C GLY A 383 -8.37 -2.45 -9.01
N ARG A 384 -8.62 -2.29 -7.71
CA ARG A 384 -9.93 -2.45 -7.08
C ARG A 384 -10.59 -1.09 -6.98
N CYS A 385 -11.90 -1.05 -6.81
CA CYS A 385 -12.58 0.21 -6.56
C CYS A 385 -13.86 0.05 -5.78
N LEU A 386 -14.19 1.07 -5.00
CA LEU A 386 -15.56 1.30 -4.57
C LEU A 386 -16.25 2.15 -5.64
N ALA A 387 -17.48 1.79 -5.99
CA ALA A 387 -18.31 2.51 -6.95
C ALA A 387 -19.68 2.82 -6.37
N ALA A 388 -20.15 4.06 -6.56
CA ALA A 388 -21.56 4.40 -6.38
C ALA A 388 -22.31 4.12 -7.67
N THR A 389 -23.39 3.35 -7.59
CA THR A 389 -24.24 2.99 -8.73
C THR A 389 -25.68 3.45 -8.51
N ASN A 390 -26.55 3.19 -9.49
CA ASN A 390 -28.00 3.33 -9.35
C ASN A 390 -28.63 2.42 -8.27
N GLU A 391 -27.92 1.37 -7.85
CA GLU A 391 -28.42 0.39 -6.87
C GLU A 391 -27.81 0.55 -5.46
N GLY A 392 -26.81 1.42 -5.31
CA GLY A 392 -26.09 1.61 -4.05
C GLY A 392 -24.57 1.54 -4.25
N LEU A 393 -23.83 1.21 -3.19
CA LEU A 393 -22.39 0.99 -3.27
C LEU A 393 -22.08 -0.44 -3.76
N ARG A 394 -21.13 -0.54 -4.68
CA ARG A 394 -20.58 -1.80 -5.19
C ARG A 394 -19.06 -1.74 -5.09
N PHE A 395 -18.44 -2.86 -4.72
CA PHE A 395 -16.99 -2.97 -4.63
C PHE A 395 -16.47 -3.93 -5.71
N TRP A 396 -15.66 -3.41 -6.63
CA TRP A 396 -14.92 -4.23 -7.58
C TRP A 396 -13.64 -4.74 -6.90
N ASN A 397 -13.50 -6.06 -6.79
CA ASN A 397 -12.36 -6.68 -6.10
C ASN A 397 -11.17 -7.02 -7.01
N GLY A 398 -11.24 -6.67 -8.31
CA GLY A 398 -10.27 -7.04 -9.34
C GLY A 398 -10.76 -8.12 -10.31
N THR A 399 -11.79 -8.89 -9.93
CA THR A 399 -12.34 -10.00 -10.74
C THR A 399 -13.86 -9.99 -10.85
N GLY A 400 -14.56 -9.34 -9.92
CA GLY A 400 -16.02 -9.25 -9.93
C GLY A 400 -16.56 -8.13 -9.04
N TRP A 401 -17.83 -7.79 -9.26
CA TRP A 401 -18.58 -6.86 -8.43
C TRP A 401 -19.12 -7.54 -7.18
N LEU A 402 -18.84 -6.94 -6.02
CA LEU A 402 -19.39 -7.31 -4.72
C LEU A 402 -20.38 -6.23 -4.27
N GLU A 403 -21.41 -6.65 -3.52
CA GLU A 403 -22.28 -5.73 -2.82
C GLU A 403 -21.54 -5.15 -1.61
N ALA A 404 -21.58 -3.82 -1.45
CA ALA A 404 -20.92 -3.14 -0.36
C ALA A 404 -21.99 -2.74 0.67
N PRO A 405 -22.00 -3.33 1.89
CA PRO A 405 -23.02 -3.05 2.90
C PRO A 405 -23.00 -1.57 3.28
N MET A 406 -24.18 -0.97 3.43
CA MET A 406 -24.37 0.46 3.71
C MET A 406 -25.16 0.71 4.99
N ASP A 407 -25.21 -0.31 5.86
CA ASP A 407 -25.84 -0.21 7.17
C ASP A 407 -25.37 1.08 7.85
N GLU A 408 -26.31 1.81 8.46
CA GLU A 408 -26.12 3.12 9.12
C GLU A 408 -26.13 4.38 8.23
N LEU A 409 -26.16 4.26 6.90
CA LEU A 409 -26.40 5.43 6.04
C LEU A 409 -27.89 5.83 6.00
N PRO A 410 -28.20 7.14 5.95
CA PRO A 410 -29.60 7.62 6.03
C PRO A 410 -30.42 7.31 4.76
N ASN A 411 -29.75 7.23 3.62
CA ASN A 411 -30.34 6.91 2.32
C ASN A 411 -29.30 6.20 1.45
N GLU A 412 -29.31 4.88 1.50
CA GLU A 412 -28.43 3.97 0.76
C GLU A 412 -28.40 4.26 -0.76
N ARG A 413 -29.56 4.53 -1.36
CA ARG A 413 -29.67 4.85 -2.80
C ARG A 413 -29.35 6.31 -3.12
N GLY A 414 -29.23 7.13 -2.08
CA GLY A 414 -28.92 8.56 -2.15
C GLY A 414 -27.43 8.87 -2.23
N ILE A 415 -26.55 7.86 -2.23
CA ILE A 415 -25.11 8.05 -2.43
C ILE A 415 -24.83 8.46 -3.88
N ARG A 416 -24.06 9.53 -4.03
CA ARG A 416 -23.78 10.18 -5.32
C ARG A 416 -22.31 10.09 -5.71
N PHE A 417 -21.42 10.12 -4.73
CA PHE A 417 -19.99 10.00 -4.99
C PHE A 417 -19.28 9.10 -3.97
N VAL A 418 -18.13 8.63 -4.42
CA VAL A 418 -17.12 7.92 -3.62
C VAL A 418 -15.77 8.52 -3.96
N GLN A 419 -14.93 8.75 -2.95
CA GLN A 419 -13.59 9.28 -3.12
C GLN A 419 -12.64 8.50 -2.21
N ARG A 420 -11.50 8.05 -2.73
CA ARG A 420 -10.49 7.40 -1.88
C ARG A 420 -9.82 8.43 -0.98
N VAL A 421 -9.73 8.14 0.31
CA VAL A 421 -9.02 8.98 1.30
C VAL A 421 -7.69 8.35 1.66
N SER A 422 -7.67 7.04 1.90
CA SER A 422 -6.46 6.28 2.20
C SER A 422 -6.58 4.84 1.71
N ALA A 423 -5.63 3.96 2.09
CA ALA A 423 -5.70 2.56 1.71
C ALA A 423 -6.86 1.86 2.43
N GLY A 424 -7.84 1.35 1.68
CA GLY A 424 -9.00 0.67 2.23
C GLY A 424 -10.03 1.58 2.91
N SER A 425 -9.95 2.90 2.67
CA SER A 425 -10.89 3.88 3.22
C SER A 425 -11.33 4.89 2.15
N TRP A 426 -12.63 5.13 2.12
CA TRP A 426 -13.31 6.00 1.17
C TRP A 426 -14.18 7.00 1.90
N LEU A 427 -14.28 8.19 1.34
CA LEU A 427 -15.29 9.17 1.65
C LEU A 427 -16.48 8.92 0.73
N VAL A 428 -17.66 8.77 1.32
CA VAL A 428 -18.91 8.60 0.58
C VAL A 428 -19.85 9.73 0.94
N GLY A 429 -20.59 10.23 -0.04
CA GLY A 429 -21.53 11.30 0.21
C GLY A 429 -22.67 11.37 -0.79
N GLY A 430 -23.69 12.12 -0.41
CA GLY A 430 -24.94 12.09 -1.13
C GLY A 430 -26.03 12.98 -0.54
N ASP A 431 -27.26 12.49 -0.63
CA ASP A 431 -28.45 13.21 -0.20
C ASP A 431 -28.41 13.65 1.27
N GLN A 432 -29.21 14.66 1.60
CA GLN A 432 -29.30 15.27 2.93
C GLN A 432 -27.96 15.78 3.47
N ALA A 433 -27.12 16.30 2.58
CA ALA A 433 -25.77 16.76 2.83
C ALA A 433 -24.96 15.76 3.68
N THR A 434 -25.12 14.48 3.37
CA THR A 434 -24.47 13.40 4.11
C THR A 434 -23.07 13.18 3.59
N LEU A 435 -22.12 13.08 4.51
CA LEU A 435 -20.75 12.71 4.25
C LEU A 435 -20.33 11.69 5.31
N ALA A 436 -19.71 10.59 4.91
CA ALA A 436 -19.29 9.55 5.82
C ALA A 436 -17.99 8.91 5.36
N SER A 437 -17.22 8.39 6.32
CA SER A 437 -16.12 7.49 6.05
C SER A 437 -16.68 6.08 5.82
N TYR A 438 -16.04 5.34 4.92
CA TYR A 438 -16.38 3.98 4.57
C TYR A 438 -15.12 3.13 4.53
N SER A 439 -15.10 2.02 5.26
CA SER A 439 -13.99 1.06 5.29
C SER A 439 -14.52 -0.38 5.24
N ALA A 440 -13.63 -1.35 5.42
CA ALA A 440 -14.02 -2.75 5.57
C ALA A 440 -14.93 -2.99 6.80
N ASP A 441 -14.87 -2.11 7.80
CA ASP A 441 -15.68 -2.17 9.03
C ASP A 441 -17.08 -1.56 8.85
N GLY A 442 -17.37 -1.03 7.65
CA GLY A 442 -18.62 -0.38 7.31
C GLY A 442 -18.52 1.15 7.32
N VAL A 443 -19.66 1.80 7.58
CA VAL A 443 -19.80 3.26 7.59
C VAL A 443 -19.37 3.80 8.95
N SER A 444 -18.61 4.88 8.97
CA SER A 444 -18.19 5.58 10.20
C SER A 444 -18.12 7.10 9.99
N ASP A 445 -17.92 7.86 11.08
CA ASP A 445 -17.71 9.31 11.04
C ASP A 445 -18.76 10.08 10.19
N VAL A 446 -20.05 9.75 10.35
CA VAL A 446 -21.13 10.41 9.59
C VAL A 446 -21.25 11.88 9.99
N VAL A 447 -20.92 12.78 9.07
CA VAL A 447 -21.04 14.24 9.21
C VAL A 447 -22.16 14.76 8.31
N ARG A 448 -22.95 15.69 8.85
CA ARG A 448 -23.96 16.42 8.08
C ARG A 448 -23.42 17.79 7.68
N GLY A 449 -23.71 18.16 6.45
CA GLY A 449 -23.41 19.48 5.93
C GLY A 449 -24.27 20.58 6.56
N PRO A 450 -23.92 21.85 6.32
CA PRO A 450 -24.58 22.99 6.94
C PRO A 450 -26.05 23.16 6.52
N SER A 451 -26.50 22.49 5.46
CA SER A 451 -27.84 22.65 4.89
C SER A 451 -28.40 21.29 4.44
N PRO A 452 -29.34 20.68 5.16
CA PRO A 452 -29.88 19.35 4.84
C PRO A 452 -30.72 19.32 3.54
N GLU A 453 -31.08 20.49 3.00
CA GLU A 453 -31.79 20.64 1.72
C GLU A 453 -30.90 20.36 0.49
N VAL A 454 -29.59 20.25 0.72
CA VAL A 454 -28.58 20.09 -0.32
C VAL A 454 -28.18 18.62 -0.42
N SER A 455 -27.97 18.12 -1.63
CA SER A 455 -27.31 16.83 -1.85
C SER A 455 -25.84 17.07 -2.22
N PHE A 456 -24.91 16.37 -1.57
CA PHE A 456 -23.52 16.41 -1.99
C PHE A 456 -23.31 15.54 -3.23
N SER A 457 -22.82 16.13 -4.31
CA SER A 457 -22.68 15.47 -5.62
C SER A 457 -21.25 15.08 -5.95
N LEU A 458 -20.25 15.79 -5.42
CA LEU A 458 -18.83 15.57 -5.69
C LEU A 458 -18.00 15.93 -4.46
N ALA A 459 -16.83 15.31 -4.30
CA ALA A 459 -15.82 15.72 -3.33
C ALA A 459 -14.40 15.58 -3.90
N SER A 460 -13.47 16.39 -3.37
CA SER A 460 -12.05 16.25 -3.61
C SER A 460 -11.23 16.84 -2.46
N GLY A 461 -10.14 16.17 -2.09
CA GLY A 461 -9.22 16.59 -1.03
C GLY A 461 -9.14 15.57 0.11
N ASP A 462 -8.54 15.99 1.22
CA ASP A 462 -8.35 15.16 2.41
C ASP A 462 -9.32 15.65 3.50
N PHE A 463 -10.14 14.74 4.01
CA PHE A 463 -11.17 15.06 4.99
C PHE A 463 -10.62 15.51 6.35
N GLU A 464 -9.39 15.10 6.69
CA GLU A 464 -8.70 15.48 7.92
C GLU A 464 -7.91 16.79 7.81
N ASP A 465 -7.56 17.19 6.58
CA ASP A 465 -6.79 18.41 6.30
C ASP A 465 -7.67 19.48 5.66
N LEU A 466 -7.88 19.37 4.34
CA LEU A 466 -8.62 20.31 3.53
C LEU A 466 -9.34 19.56 2.39
N ALA A 467 -10.66 19.66 2.38
CA ALA A 467 -11.52 19.06 1.38
C ALA A 467 -12.56 20.05 0.85
N VAL A 468 -12.97 19.85 -0.40
CA VAL A 468 -14.05 20.60 -1.03
C VAL A 468 -15.11 19.62 -1.48
N VAL A 469 -16.36 19.94 -1.17
CA VAL A 469 -17.55 19.18 -1.52
C VAL A 469 -18.50 20.09 -2.29
N VAL A 470 -19.07 19.58 -3.39
CA VAL A 470 -20.07 20.30 -4.16
C VAL A 470 -21.45 19.92 -3.65
N GLY A 471 -22.22 20.92 -3.25
CA GLY A 471 -23.61 20.77 -2.90
C GLY A 471 -24.53 21.28 -4.01
N GLU A 472 -25.54 20.49 -4.34
CA GLU A 472 -26.58 20.80 -5.32
C GLU A 472 -27.96 20.78 -4.67
N ALA A 473 -28.82 21.71 -5.10
CA ALA A 473 -30.22 21.76 -4.73
C ALA A 473 -31.06 22.14 -5.95
N GLU A 474 -32.25 21.58 -6.07
CA GLU A 474 -33.10 21.78 -7.24
C GLU A 474 -33.42 23.28 -7.45
N GLY A 475 -33.22 23.75 -8.69
CA GLY A 475 -33.46 25.14 -9.07
C GLY A 475 -32.51 26.17 -8.44
N ARG A 476 -31.45 25.74 -7.72
CA ARG A 476 -30.46 26.63 -7.11
C ARG A 476 -29.07 26.41 -7.75
N PRO A 477 -28.26 27.48 -7.89
CA PRO A 477 -26.86 27.35 -8.29
C PRO A 477 -26.06 26.42 -7.36
N PRO A 478 -25.06 25.67 -7.88
CA PRO A 478 -24.19 24.83 -7.06
C PRO A 478 -23.41 25.65 -6.02
N VAL A 479 -23.09 24.99 -4.91
CA VAL A 479 -22.39 25.60 -3.78
C VAL A 479 -21.15 24.76 -3.45
N LEU A 480 -20.00 25.42 -3.34
CA LEU A 480 -18.76 24.83 -2.85
C LEU A 480 -18.72 24.93 -1.33
N TYR A 481 -18.68 23.78 -0.67
CA TYR A 481 -18.46 23.66 0.76
C TYR A 481 -17.04 23.18 0.99
N ALA A 482 -16.23 23.97 1.69
CA ALA A 482 -14.91 23.54 2.10
C ALA A 482 -14.92 23.09 3.57
N LEU A 483 -14.13 22.07 3.89
CA LEU A 483 -13.82 21.64 5.24
C LEU A 483 -12.33 21.80 5.49
N SER A 484 -11.97 22.34 6.66
CA SER A 484 -10.61 22.27 7.18
C SER A 484 -10.63 21.62 8.55
N SER A 485 -9.85 20.55 8.73
CA SER A 485 -9.81 19.74 9.95
C SER A 485 -11.21 19.41 10.49
N ARG A 486 -12.05 18.84 9.62
CA ARG A 486 -13.46 18.47 9.88
C ARG A 486 -14.39 19.64 10.25
N ARG A 487 -13.99 20.91 10.07
CA ARG A 487 -14.85 22.08 10.30
C ARG A 487 -15.26 22.73 8.99
N TRP A 488 -16.55 22.99 8.84
CA TRP A 488 -17.10 23.69 7.68
C TRP A 488 -16.61 25.14 7.63
N LEU A 489 -16.08 25.53 6.47
CA LEU A 489 -15.80 26.91 6.14
C LEU A 489 -17.04 27.59 5.55
N LYS A 490 -16.95 28.91 5.33
CA LYS A 490 -18.01 29.68 4.69
C LYS A 490 -18.29 29.13 3.29
N PRO A 491 -19.53 28.71 2.96
CA PRO A 491 -19.86 28.20 1.64
C PRO A 491 -19.73 29.29 0.56
N LEU A 492 -19.37 28.90 -0.65
CA LEU A 492 -19.26 29.78 -1.82
C LEU A 492 -20.23 29.33 -2.91
N ARG A 493 -21.14 30.21 -3.32
CA ARG A 493 -22.12 29.93 -4.37
C ARG A 493 -21.56 30.26 -5.75
N LEU A 494 -21.86 29.42 -6.74
CA LEU A 494 -21.44 29.62 -8.12
C LEU A 494 -22.64 30.11 -8.96
N ASP A 495 -23.02 31.38 -8.84
CA ASP A 495 -24.31 31.88 -9.32
C ASP A 495 -24.51 31.77 -10.86
N ASP A 496 -23.44 31.81 -11.66
CA ASP A 496 -23.50 31.66 -13.14
C ASP A 496 -23.32 30.21 -13.63
N VAL A 497 -23.20 29.26 -12.70
CA VAL A 497 -22.94 27.85 -13.00
C VAL A 497 -24.24 27.06 -12.92
N ALA A 498 -24.54 26.31 -13.99
CA ALA A 498 -25.68 25.41 -14.02
C ALA A 498 -25.38 24.08 -13.33
N ARG A 499 -24.17 23.54 -13.54
CA ARG A 499 -23.74 22.26 -12.98
C ARG A 499 -22.23 22.17 -12.88
N VAL A 500 -21.73 21.60 -11.78
CA VAL A 500 -20.33 21.18 -11.67
C VAL A 500 -20.26 19.71 -12.07
N SER A 501 -19.41 19.39 -13.05
CA SER A 501 -19.24 18.02 -13.56
C SER A 501 -18.14 17.27 -12.81
N ALA A 502 -17.07 17.96 -12.43
CA ALA A 502 -15.95 17.37 -11.71
C ALA A 502 -15.17 18.43 -10.92
N ILE A 503 -14.50 17.97 -9.87
CA ILE A 503 -13.55 18.76 -9.07
C ILE A 503 -12.31 17.94 -8.76
N SER A 504 -11.15 18.59 -8.70
CA SER A 504 -9.90 17.92 -8.32
C SER A 504 -8.93 18.87 -7.62
N ARG A 505 -8.29 18.40 -6.53
CA ARG A 505 -7.20 19.12 -5.86
C ARG A 505 -5.96 19.09 -6.76
N ILE A 506 -5.44 20.27 -7.10
CA ILE A 506 -4.28 20.45 -7.99
C ILE A 506 -3.12 21.13 -7.28
N GLY A 507 -3.17 21.28 -5.96
CA GLY A 507 -2.11 21.89 -5.16
C GLY A 507 -2.45 21.88 -3.68
N ASP A 508 -1.67 22.62 -2.89
CA ASP A 508 -1.82 22.65 -1.44
C ASP A 508 -3.18 23.26 -1.02
N ASP A 509 -3.61 24.33 -1.69
CA ASP A 509 -4.84 25.07 -1.38
C ASP A 509 -5.66 25.42 -2.64
N ARG A 510 -5.48 24.67 -3.75
CA ARG A 510 -6.11 24.95 -5.05
C ARG A 510 -6.88 23.77 -5.60
N TRP A 511 -8.10 24.03 -6.06
CA TRP A 511 -8.97 23.06 -6.74
C TRP A 511 -9.31 23.51 -8.15
N LEU A 512 -9.16 22.61 -9.11
CA LEU A 512 -9.76 22.76 -10.43
C LEU A 512 -11.23 22.35 -10.35
N VAL A 513 -12.12 23.24 -10.77
CA VAL A 513 -13.57 23.05 -10.78
C VAL A 513 -14.07 23.23 -12.21
N VAL A 514 -14.78 22.23 -12.72
CA VAL A 514 -15.23 22.25 -14.13
C VAL A 514 -16.68 21.86 -14.26
N GLY A 515 -17.32 22.34 -15.33
CA GLY A 515 -18.70 21.95 -15.64
C GLY A 515 -19.34 22.77 -16.73
N ARG A 516 -20.60 23.16 -16.50
CA ARG A 516 -21.43 23.90 -17.44
C ARG A 516 -22.08 25.13 -16.78
N ARG A 517 -22.11 26.23 -17.52
CA ARG A 517 -22.73 27.52 -17.15
C ARG A 517 -24.22 27.56 -17.47
N GLY A 518 -24.92 28.54 -16.90
CA GLY A 518 -26.34 28.81 -17.17
C GLY A 518 -26.65 29.13 -18.64
N ASP A 519 -25.69 29.72 -19.37
CA ASP A 519 -25.80 30.00 -20.80
C ASP A 519 -25.56 28.78 -21.70
N GLY A 520 -25.25 27.63 -21.08
CA GLY A 520 -25.04 26.36 -21.74
C GLY A 520 -23.61 26.10 -22.24
N ALA A 521 -22.63 26.98 -21.98
CA ALA A 521 -21.22 26.77 -22.28
C ALA A 521 -20.46 26.03 -21.16
N GLY A 522 -19.35 25.37 -21.51
CA GLY A 522 -18.42 24.81 -20.53
C GLY A 522 -17.69 25.90 -19.75
N PHE A 523 -17.28 25.58 -18.51
CA PHE A 523 -16.37 26.42 -17.73
C PHE A 523 -15.31 25.59 -17.01
N ALA A 524 -14.18 26.22 -16.76
CA ALA A 524 -13.18 25.79 -15.78
C ALA A 524 -12.86 26.97 -14.85
N ALA A 525 -12.55 26.67 -13.60
CA ALA A 525 -12.17 27.66 -12.61
C ALA A 525 -11.19 27.07 -11.59
N LEU A 526 -10.36 27.94 -11.02
CA LEU A 526 -9.52 27.64 -9.86
C LEU A 526 -10.21 28.16 -8.60
N TYR A 527 -10.47 27.26 -7.66
CA TYR A 527 -11.06 27.57 -6.36
C TYR A 527 -10.00 27.51 -5.25
N HIS A 528 -9.93 28.58 -4.47
CA HIS A 528 -9.07 28.73 -3.31
C HIS A 528 -9.94 28.82 -2.04
N PRO A 529 -10.21 27.70 -1.33
CA PRO A 529 -11.14 27.67 -0.21
C PRO A 529 -10.70 28.56 0.96
N LEU A 530 -9.40 28.65 1.24
CA LEU A 530 -8.88 29.47 2.34
C LEU A 530 -8.95 30.97 2.05
N LEU A 531 -8.92 31.35 0.76
CA LEU A 531 -9.07 32.74 0.31
C LEU A 531 -10.52 33.10 -0.02
N TRP A 532 -11.43 32.10 0.00
CA TRP A 532 -12.82 32.23 -0.43
C TRP A 532 -12.95 32.87 -1.83
N GLN A 533 -12.10 32.44 -2.76
CA GLN A 533 -11.97 33.02 -4.10
C GLN A 533 -12.13 31.96 -5.19
N VAL A 534 -12.85 32.32 -6.26
CA VAL A 534 -12.93 31.54 -7.50
C VAL A 534 -12.40 32.40 -8.64
N GLN A 535 -11.44 31.86 -9.40
CA GLN A 535 -10.88 32.47 -10.60
C GLN A 535 -11.33 31.67 -11.82
N MET A 536 -12.12 32.27 -12.69
CA MET A 536 -12.52 31.65 -13.96
C MET A 536 -11.32 31.60 -14.92
N LEU A 537 -11.17 30.48 -15.61
CA LEU A 537 -10.14 30.23 -16.60
C LEU A 537 -10.62 30.64 -18.00
N ASP A 538 -9.71 31.12 -18.86
CA ASP A 538 -10.03 31.52 -20.23
C ASP A 538 -9.92 30.32 -21.15
N ILE A 539 -11.05 29.65 -21.36
CA ILE A 539 -11.10 28.39 -22.10
C ILE A 539 -11.81 28.56 -23.44
N PRO A 540 -11.42 27.78 -24.47
CA PRO A 540 -12.18 27.70 -25.71
C PRO A 540 -13.64 27.33 -25.46
N ARG A 541 -14.56 27.99 -26.19
CA ARG A 541 -15.99 27.74 -26.03
C ARG A 541 -16.35 26.33 -26.49
N VAL A 542 -16.79 25.50 -25.55
CA VAL A 542 -17.35 24.17 -25.79
C VAL A 542 -18.68 24.03 -25.06
N ARG A 543 -19.44 22.97 -25.37
CA ARG A 543 -20.74 22.71 -24.73
C ARG A 543 -20.64 22.41 -23.23
N ALA A 544 -19.64 21.66 -22.79
CA ALA A 544 -19.40 21.36 -21.38
C ALA A 544 -17.97 20.85 -21.15
N LEU A 545 -17.43 21.11 -19.97
CA LEU A 545 -16.35 20.29 -19.41
C LEU A 545 -16.97 19.16 -18.59
N LEU A 546 -16.43 17.95 -18.75
CA LEU A 546 -17.04 16.70 -18.30
C LEU A 546 -16.27 16.07 -17.14
N SER A 547 -14.94 16.18 -17.13
CA SER A 547 -14.09 15.57 -16.11
C SER A 547 -12.87 16.42 -15.81
N CYS A 548 -12.27 16.22 -14.64
CA CYS A 548 -10.96 16.73 -14.33
C CYS A 548 -10.21 15.81 -13.37
N ALA A 549 -8.89 15.80 -13.48
CA ALA A 549 -7.97 15.07 -12.61
C ALA A 549 -6.79 15.98 -12.22
N GLY A 550 -6.17 15.71 -11.08
CA GLY A 550 -5.16 16.57 -10.51
C GLY A 550 -4.10 15.79 -9.73
N ARG A 551 -2.89 16.34 -9.72
CA ARG A 551 -1.73 15.87 -8.93
C ARG A 551 -1.19 17.05 -8.13
N SER A 552 -1.52 17.10 -6.84
CA SER A 552 -1.11 18.19 -5.94
C SER A 552 0.40 18.27 -5.77
N ASP A 553 1.09 17.13 -5.76
CA ASP A 553 2.55 17.01 -5.69
C ASP A 553 3.28 17.63 -6.89
N ARG A 554 2.63 17.66 -8.05
CA ARG A 554 3.16 18.28 -9.28
C ARG A 554 2.55 19.63 -9.61
N ARG A 555 1.53 20.04 -8.85
CA ARG A 555 0.73 21.23 -9.10
C ARG A 555 0.09 21.28 -10.50
N VAL A 556 -0.29 20.11 -11.02
CA VAL A 556 -0.89 19.97 -12.35
C VAL A 556 -2.35 19.53 -12.22
N GLY A 557 -3.22 20.18 -13.00
CA GLY A 557 -4.61 19.82 -13.21
C GLY A 557 -4.91 19.63 -14.69
N VAL A 558 -5.75 18.66 -15.01
CA VAL A 558 -6.25 18.43 -16.36
C VAL A 558 -7.76 18.41 -16.34
N ALA A 559 -8.38 19.08 -17.30
CA ALA A 559 -9.81 18.98 -17.56
C ALA A 559 -10.07 18.49 -18.98
N THR A 560 -11.11 17.68 -19.14
CA THR A 560 -11.56 17.18 -20.44
C THR A 560 -13.02 17.53 -20.66
N GLY A 561 -13.41 17.74 -21.91
CA GLY A 561 -14.73 18.22 -22.24
C GLY A 561 -15.31 17.66 -23.52
N SER A 562 -16.43 18.26 -23.92
CA SER A 562 -17.02 18.00 -25.22
C SER A 562 -16.13 18.48 -26.36
N GLU A 563 -16.38 17.95 -27.56
CA GLU A 563 -15.68 18.35 -28.78
C GLU A 563 -14.16 18.11 -28.75
N GLY A 564 -13.71 17.17 -27.92
CA GLY A 564 -12.32 16.74 -27.81
C GLY A 564 -11.42 17.73 -27.09
N LEU A 565 -11.96 18.70 -26.34
CA LEU A 565 -11.16 19.68 -25.60
C LEU A 565 -10.47 19.01 -24.40
N VAL A 566 -9.16 19.21 -24.31
CA VAL A 566 -8.35 18.94 -23.11
C VAL A 566 -7.67 20.23 -22.70
N ILE A 567 -7.72 20.55 -21.42
CA ILE A 567 -7.07 21.70 -20.80
C ILE A 567 -6.10 21.18 -19.76
N CYS A 568 -4.88 21.68 -19.75
CA CYS A 568 -3.91 21.47 -18.68
C CYS A 568 -3.67 22.80 -17.99
N VAL A 569 -3.68 22.78 -16.66
CA VAL A 569 -3.40 23.92 -15.80
C VAL A 569 -2.23 23.53 -14.91
N ASP A 570 -1.16 24.32 -14.96
CA ASP A 570 0.02 24.14 -14.12
C ASP A 570 0.56 25.53 -13.69
N ASP A 571 1.76 25.55 -13.10
CA ASP A 571 2.37 26.79 -12.66
C ASP A 571 2.80 27.72 -13.82
N ALA A 572 2.88 27.23 -15.07
CA ALA A 572 3.18 28.03 -16.25
C ALA A 572 1.91 28.65 -16.88
N GLY A 573 0.72 28.19 -16.49
CA GLY A 573 -0.57 28.72 -16.93
C GLY A 573 -1.49 27.64 -17.47
N GLU A 574 -2.31 28.00 -18.47
CA GLU A 574 -3.26 27.09 -19.11
C GLU A 574 -2.87 26.78 -20.56
N SER A 575 -2.92 25.49 -20.91
CA SER A 575 -2.69 24.99 -22.26
C SER A 575 -3.90 24.19 -22.72
N HIS A 576 -4.23 24.25 -24.02
CA HIS A 576 -5.40 23.58 -24.58
C HIS A 576 -5.07 22.75 -25.83
N TRP A 577 -5.76 21.63 -25.97
CA TRP A 577 -5.68 20.75 -27.14
C TRP A 577 -7.08 20.34 -27.58
N PHE A 578 -7.22 20.10 -28.89
CA PHE A 578 -8.41 19.51 -29.47
C PHE A 578 -8.06 18.16 -30.11
N LEU A 579 -8.67 17.09 -29.60
CA LEU A 579 -8.47 15.76 -30.16
C LEU A 579 -9.11 15.64 -31.54
N LYS A 580 -8.43 14.90 -32.42
CA LYS A 580 -8.91 14.60 -33.77
C LYS A 580 -10.23 13.83 -33.68
N GLY A 581 -11.21 14.23 -34.50
CA GLY A 581 -12.56 13.65 -34.47
C GLY A 581 -13.50 14.27 -33.43
N LYS A 582 -12.99 15.17 -32.56
CA LYS A 582 -13.77 15.91 -31.56
C LYS A 582 -14.69 15.02 -30.69
N PRO A 583 -14.21 13.90 -30.15
CA PRO A 583 -15.04 13.05 -29.29
C PRO A 583 -15.40 13.76 -27.99
N ASP A 584 -16.51 13.39 -27.36
CA ASP A 584 -16.75 13.77 -25.97
C ASP A 584 -15.80 12.97 -25.06
N LEU A 585 -15.18 13.65 -24.08
CA LEU A 585 -14.15 13.07 -23.21
C LEU A 585 -14.59 13.07 -21.73
N PRO A 586 -15.36 12.05 -21.28
CA PRO A 586 -15.94 12.02 -19.94
C PRO A 586 -14.99 11.56 -18.82
N ALA A 587 -13.76 11.17 -19.13
CA ALA A 587 -12.76 10.88 -18.10
C ALA A 587 -11.37 11.39 -18.45
N ALA A 588 -10.64 11.78 -17.41
CA ALA A 588 -9.27 12.26 -17.46
C ALA A 588 -8.46 11.62 -16.33
N ALA A 589 -7.15 11.48 -16.53
CA ALA A 589 -6.23 11.11 -15.46
C ALA A 589 -4.86 11.76 -15.67
N VAL A 590 -4.12 11.94 -14.57
CA VAL A 590 -2.71 12.35 -14.59
C VAL A 590 -1.94 11.32 -13.78
N ASP A 591 -1.01 10.61 -14.41
CA ASP A 591 -0.24 9.58 -13.72
C ASP A 591 0.90 10.16 -12.87
N ALA A 592 1.60 9.29 -12.10
CA ALA A 592 2.69 9.73 -11.23
C ALA A 592 3.90 10.31 -11.99
N ALA A 593 4.02 10.04 -13.29
CA ALA A 593 5.04 10.65 -14.16
C ALA A 593 4.59 12.02 -14.71
N GLY A 594 3.34 12.44 -14.45
CA GLY A 594 2.76 13.69 -14.96
C GLY A 594 2.22 13.58 -16.39
N ARG A 595 2.06 12.37 -16.93
CA ARG A 595 1.49 12.19 -18.27
C ARG A 595 -0.02 12.34 -18.22
N ILE A 596 -0.56 12.93 -19.27
CA ILE A 596 -1.97 13.30 -19.35
C ILE A 596 -2.74 12.26 -20.16
N TRP A 597 -3.83 11.78 -19.57
CA TRP A 597 -4.71 10.76 -20.13
C TRP A 597 -6.11 11.32 -20.30
N ALA A 598 -6.76 10.94 -21.39
CA ALA A 598 -8.17 11.24 -21.65
C ALA A 598 -8.84 10.03 -22.31
N SER A 599 -10.13 9.82 -22.06
CA SER A 599 -10.89 8.77 -22.75
C SER A 599 -12.24 9.26 -23.22
N GLY A 600 -12.75 8.58 -24.24
CA GLY A 600 -14.09 8.72 -24.80
C GLY A 600 -14.77 7.37 -24.93
N ALA A 601 -15.88 7.31 -25.67
CA ALA A 601 -16.45 6.04 -26.08
C ALA A 601 -15.47 5.31 -27.03
N GLY A 602 -15.11 4.08 -26.68
CA GLY A 602 -14.27 3.20 -27.49
C GLY A 602 -12.84 3.69 -27.73
N CYS A 603 -12.33 4.63 -26.95
CA CYS A 603 -10.96 5.15 -27.12
C CYS A 603 -10.33 5.67 -25.82
N ILE A 604 -9.03 5.42 -25.68
CA ILE A 604 -8.16 6.01 -24.63
C ILE A 604 -6.98 6.68 -25.33
N PHE A 605 -6.70 7.91 -24.92
CA PHE A 605 -5.64 8.75 -25.45
C PHE A 605 -4.59 9.05 -24.37
N LEU A 606 -3.33 9.05 -24.78
CA LEU A 606 -2.19 9.49 -23.99
C LEU A 606 -1.54 10.67 -24.70
N ARG A 607 -1.22 11.73 -23.97
CA ARG A 607 -0.40 12.82 -24.50
C ARG A 607 1.05 12.35 -24.64
N ASP A 608 1.58 12.42 -25.85
CA ASP A 608 2.99 12.29 -26.14
C ASP A 608 3.70 13.63 -25.87
N PRO A 609 4.62 13.70 -24.88
CA PRO A 609 5.36 14.92 -24.56
C PRO A 609 6.27 15.40 -25.69
N SER A 610 6.70 14.50 -26.59
CA SER A 610 7.67 14.81 -27.65
C SER A 610 7.04 15.50 -28.85
N THR A 611 5.81 15.11 -29.20
CA THR A 611 5.05 15.69 -30.31
C THR A 611 4.00 16.69 -29.88
N ASP A 612 3.75 16.80 -28.57
CA ASP A 612 2.69 17.61 -27.96
C ASP A 612 1.29 17.28 -28.53
N ARG A 613 1.05 15.98 -28.76
CA ARG A 613 -0.20 15.48 -29.33
C ARG A 613 -0.79 14.37 -28.49
N PHE A 614 -2.10 14.24 -28.54
CA PHE A 614 -2.81 13.10 -27.97
C PHE A 614 -2.86 11.97 -28.99
N GLU A 615 -2.27 10.83 -28.62
CA GLU A 615 -2.26 9.64 -29.44
C GLU A 615 -3.18 8.57 -28.83
N PRO A 616 -3.96 7.86 -29.66
CA PRO A 616 -4.78 6.77 -29.18
C PRO A 616 -3.89 5.59 -28.81
N VAL A 617 -3.96 5.17 -27.55
CA VAL A 617 -3.24 3.99 -27.04
C VAL A 617 -4.13 2.76 -26.94
N TRP A 618 -5.45 2.95 -27.00
CA TRP A 618 -6.45 1.90 -27.13
C TRP A 618 -7.63 2.40 -27.96
N GLN A 619 -8.15 1.54 -28.83
CA GLN A 619 -9.39 1.79 -29.58
C GLN A 619 -10.14 0.48 -29.77
N ASP A 620 -11.43 0.50 -29.51
CA ASP A 620 -12.35 -0.56 -29.88
C ASP A 620 -13.71 0.06 -30.28
N PRO A 621 -14.03 0.12 -31.58
CA PRO A 621 -15.31 0.64 -32.04
C PRO A 621 -16.53 -0.12 -31.52
N ALA A 622 -16.37 -1.36 -31.06
CA ALA A 622 -17.46 -2.14 -30.45
C ALA A 622 -17.81 -1.64 -29.03
N TRP A 623 -16.89 -0.94 -28.37
CA TRP A 623 -17.11 -0.37 -27.04
C TRP A 623 -17.83 0.99 -27.16
N VAL A 624 -19.14 0.94 -27.35
CA VAL A 624 -19.97 2.13 -27.57
C VAL A 624 -20.27 2.92 -26.29
N THR A 625 -20.19 2.29 -25.13
CA THR A 625 -20.44 2.96 -23.84
C THR A 625 -19.28 3.87 -23.46
N PRO A 626 -19.51 5.14 -23.07
CA PRO A 626 -18.43 6.03 -22.67
C PRO A 626 -17.65 5.50 -21.46
N ILE A 627 -16.31 5.64 -21.51
CA ILE A 627 -15.44 5.43 -20.35
C ILE A 627 -15.59 6.61 -19.40
N VAL A 628 -16.13 6.38 -18.20
CA VAL A 628 -16.46 7.43 -17.22
C VAL A 628 -15.46 7.52 -16.07
N SER A 629 -14.53 6.58 -15.97
CA SER A 629 -13.46 6.63 -14.98
C SER A 629 -12.16 6.12 -15.57
N LEU A 630 -11.07 6.83 -15.25
CA LEU A 630 -9.70 6.46 -15.59
C LEU A 630 -8.84 6.53 -14.32
N PHE A 631 -8.13 5.44 -14.05
CA PHE A 631 -7.01 5.39 -13.12
C PHE A 631 -5.74 5.15 -13.93
N ALA A 632 -4.72 5.97 -13.72
CA ALA A 632 -3.45 5.84 -14.42
C ALA A 632 -2.29 5.96 -13.43
N ASP A 633 -1.38 5.00 -13.48
CA ASP A 633 -0.11 5.01 -12.75
C ASP A 633 1.03 4.55 -13.67
N VAL A 634 2.25 4.47 -13.15
CA VAL A 634 3.43 4.07 -13.92
C VAL A 634 3.28 2.63 -14.41
N GLY A 635 2.93 2.48 -15.69
CA GLY A 635 2.88 1.19 -16.37
C GLY A 635 1.56 0.44 -16.26
N ILE A 636 0.56 1.00 -15.58
CA ILE A 636 -0.80 0.46 -15.48
C ILE A 636 -1.84 1.56 -15.71
N VAL A 637 -2.88 1.25 -16.47
CA VAL A 637 -4.06 2.10 -16.66
C VAL A 637 -5.30 1.23 -16.54
N ILE A 638 -6.30 1.71 -15.81
CA ILE A 638 -7.58 1.03 -15.66
C ILE A 638 -8.68 2.00 -16.05
N ALA A 639 -9.58 1.54 -16.89
CA ALA A 639 -10.71 2.30 -17.40
C ALA A 639 -12.01 1.58 -17.06
N MET A 640 -13.04 2.33 -16.70
CA MET A 640 -14.39 1.80 -16.49
C MET A 640 -15.43 2.54 -17.33
N GLY A 641 -16.25 1.76 -18.03
CA GLY A 641 -17.41 2.20 -18.78
C GLY A 641 -18.59 2.55 -17.86
N ALA A 642 -19.50 3.39 -18.34
CA ALA A 642 -20.71 3.77 -17.60
C ALA A 642 -21.63 2.58 -17.24
N ASP A 643 -21.50 1.47 -17.98
CA ASP A 643 -22.21 0.19 -17.82
C ASP A 643 -21.40 -0.85 -17.03
N GLY A 644 -20.37 -0.40 -16.31
CA GLY A 644 -19.56 -1.25 -15.44
C GLY A 644 -18.49 -2.08 -16.16
N GLY A 645 -18.36 -2.02 -17.49
CA GLY A 645 -17.28 -2.69 -18.21
C GLY A 645 -15.90 -2.17 -17.77
N ILE A 646 -14.91 -3.05 -17.60
CA ILE A 646 -13.58 -2.71 -17.09
C ILE A 646 -12.50 -3.16 -18.06
N LEU A 647 -11.58 -2.25 -18.35
CA LEU A 647 -10.45 -2.44 -19.23
C LEU A 647 -9.15 -2.11 -18.48
N GLU A 648 -8.13 -2.96 -18.61
CA GLU A 648 -6.82 -2.76 -18.03
C GLU A 648 -5.75 -2.70 -19.13
N GLY A 649 -4.95 -1.65 -19.13
CA GLY A 649 -3.75 -1.49 -19.94
C GLY A 649 -2.50 -1.70 -19.09
N SER A 650 -1.56 -2.49 -19.60
CA SER A 650 -0.25 -2.72 -18.99
C SER A 650 0.87 -2.49 -20.01
N ARG A 651 1.99 -1.88 -19.61
CA ARG A 651 3.09 -1.62 -20.55
C ARG A 651 3.96 -2.86 -20.78
N THR A 652 4.20 -3.26 -22.03
CA THR A 652 5.00 -4.45 -22.38
C THR A 652 6.45 -4.12 -22.75
N GLY A 653 7.40 -4.42 -21.87
CA GLY A 653 8.80 -4.78 -22.20
C GLY A 653 9.86 -3.68 -22.45
N ALA A 654 11.03 -3.90 -21.85
CA ALA A 654 12.40 -3.39 -22.11
C ALA A 654 12.84 -1.95 -21.73
N ASP A 655 11.97 -0.94 -21.60
CA ASP A 655 12.41 0.44 -21.25
C ASP A 655 11.99 0.93 -19.84
N ALA A 656 11.59 0.01 -18.95
CA ALA A 656 11.37 0.35 -17.54
C ALA A 656 12.70 0.67 -16.79
N VAL A 657 13.84 0.42 -17.42
CA VAL A 657 15.19 0.72 -16.93
C VAL A 657 15.94 1.48 -18.03
N GLY A 658 15.74 2.80 -18.14
CA GLY A 658 16.46 3.56 -19.17
C GLY A 658 16.21 5.06 -19.28
N SER A 659 15.21 5.64 -18.61
CA SER A 659 14.92 7.09 -18.73
C SER A 659 15.22 7.93 -17.49
N THR A 660 15.71 7.34 -16.40
CA THR A 660 16.13 8.09 -15.19
C THR A 660 17.56 8.63 -15.25
N GLU A 661 18.31 8.39 -16.34
CA GLU A 661 19.72 8.80 -16.46
C GLU A 661 19.97 9.99 -17.42
N ARG A 662 18.94 10.75 -17.79
CA ARG A 662 19.11 12.01 -18.53
C ARG A 662 18.20 13.13 -18.03
N ALA A 663 18.27 13.41 -16.74
CA ALA A 663 18.03 14.73 -16.17
C ALA A 663 18.28 14.65 -14.67
N LEU A 664 19.56 14.68 -14.26
CA LEU A 664 20.08 15.20 -13.00
C LEU A 664 21.61 15.24 -13.10
#